data_AF-A0A0F2NHH8-F1
#
_entry.id   AF-A0A0F2NHH8-F1
#
_cell.length_a   1.000
_cell.length_b   1.000
_cell.length_c   1.000
_cell.angle_alpha   90.00
_cell.angle_beta   90.00
_cell.angle_gamma   90.00
#
_symmetry.space_group_name_H-M   'P 1'
#
loop_
_entity.id
_entity.type
_entity.pdbx_description
1 polymer ?
#
loop_
_entity_poly.entity_id
_entity_poly.type
_entity_poly.pdbx_seq_one_letter_code
_entity_poly.pdbx_strand_id
1 'polypeptide(L)'
;MKVPPLIIGAVLLFWGIETENILIGVVLCLLLEGSNLVTTRYTLSEEDFIKVADLTSLIFLGSVALVLINYKPVGFLRITAGWLPLILSPLIVAQLYSTSDKIVIGTRLGKKKKFHAHKPVDFRFYYLTICIFAAATGNSRSLWFYPILGLFLTWFLYHNRGRSFSPRVFIVFIGASLGLGYTFNAGMEIAQRQVMEKSRHFWRDYYRDHNSDPYKSHVNFGETGRLKASGEIIMRVGAPFVPPLFKEANYSVFAGGNWLGSQGKFEFFAPLDETTWDIIAPPHKDGRTIGVEYNLPKEKGLLPYPHGGYRLKSKTIFEMEGNSNGVVKVLDGASVISYDLLYHPEMQSKKDLPAARNLTIPETEKYALQEVVGQIEISGLSAGDKIAALKKYFQKDFSYSLGFLDKGDYDTPLGNFLLKRKSGFCEYYATATALLLRLYDIPSRYVVGYAVIEKSWLEKKYVVRKRHAHAWAEAFVDHQWVVVDTTPADWMEKDMEKTSGFEGIQDLFSLLRHQYRLFRIGSGSDNTLIFSIIVIVLTSFLVLRIYRRMKIKQAERGKDIVKRRSFDRITSPFTPILDLLSQSDVVRVENESIVDWVTRIQPWNDFDRDEFENLYRLHLQMRFDPDGLGVEQTERLRQGSEKHLRTLCHSTTTEA
;
A
#
# COMPACT_ATOMS: atom_id res chain seq x y z
N MET A 1 11.30 -23.73 -21.27
CA MET A 1 12.00 -24.57 -20.29
C MET A 1 11.04 -25.67 -19.86
N LYS A 2 11.52 -26.89 -19.66
CA LYS A 2 10.70 -28.02 -19.20
C LYS A 2 10.78 -28.09 -17.67
N VAL A 3 9.65 -28.24 -17.01
CA VAL A 3 9.62 -28.48 -15.57
C VAL A 3 9.94 -29.96 -15.33
N PRO A 4 10.98 -30.29 -14.53
CA PRO A 4 11.29 -31.68 -14.18
C PRO A 4 10.08 -32.37 -13.52
N PRO A 5 9.92 -33.69 -13.67
CA PRO A 5 8.90 -34.42 -12.92
C PRO A 5 9.17 -34.33 -11.42
N LEU A 6 8.12 -34.37 -10.58
CA LEU A 6 8.17 -34.41 -9.11
C LEU A 6 8.71 -33.16 -8.40
N ILE A 7 9.25 -32.17 -9.13
CA ILE A 7 9.82 -30.97 -8.51
C ILE A 7 8.76 -30.07 -7.87
N ILE A 8 7.53 -30.04 -8.41
CA ILE A 8 6.44 -29.22 -7.89
C ILE A 8 6.01 -29.76 -6.53
N GLY A 9 5.84 -31.08 -6.42
CA GLY A 9 5.55 -31.76 -5.15
C GLY A 9 6.66 -31.54 -4.11
N ALA A 10 7.93 -31.68 -4.50
CA ALA A 10 9.06 -31.48 -3.60
C ALA A 10 9.12 -30.04 -3.04
N VAL A 11 8.89 -29.03 -3.88
CA VAL A 11 8.85 -27.62 -3.47
C VAL A 11 7.62 -27.33 -2.57
N LEU A 12 6.48 -27.97 -2.82
CA LEU A 12 5.28 -27.82 -1.96
C LEU A 12 5.45 -28.45 -0.58
N LEU A 13 6.12 -29.60 -0.49
CA LEU A 13 6.48 -30.19 0.80
C LEU A 13 7.44 -29.29 1.58
N PHE A 14 8.44 -28.74 0.89
CA PHE A 14 9.36 -27.77 1.49
C PHE A 14 8.63 -26.51 1.98
N TRP A 15 7.73 -25.95 1.16
CA TRP A 15 6.88 -24.83 1.57
C TRP A 15 6.01 -25.17 2.80
N GLY A 16 5.41 -26.37 2.83
CA GLY A 16 4.60 -26.82 3.97
C GLY A 16 5.41 -26.95 5.26
N ILE A 17 6.68 -27.37 5.17
CA ILE A 17 7.59 -27.43 6.32
C ILE A 17 7.98 -26.02 6.79
N GLU A 18 8.44 -25.16 5.87
CA GLU A 18 8.92 -23.81 6.21
C GLU A 18 7.82 -22.88 6.73
N THR A 19 6.55 -23.15 6.36
CA THR A 19 5.38 -22.38 6.84
C THR A 19 4.59 -23.06 7.94
N GLU A 20 5.06 -24.20 8.47
CA GLU A 20 4.36 -25.02 9.48
C GLU A 20 2.99 -25.58 9.03
N ASN A 21 2.72 -25.59 7.72
CA ASN A 21 1.49 -26.10 7.09
C ASN A 21 1.70 -27.46 6.40
N ILE A 22 2.33 -28.41 7.10
CA ILE A 22 2.74 -29.71 6.52
C ILE A 22 1.56 -30.46 5.89
N LEU A 23 0.42 -30.53 6.57
CA LEU A 23 -0.77 -31.23 6.08
C LEU A 23 -1.24 -30.68 4.73
N ILE A 24 -1.32 -29.36 4.60
CA ILE A 24 -1.74 -28.70 3.36
C ILE A 24 -0.70 -28.93 2.26
N GLY A 25 0.58 -28.83 2.58
CA GLY A 25 1.68 -29.13 1.65
C GLY A 25 1.61 -30.56 1.11
N VAL A 26 1.35 -31.55 1.95
CA VAL A 26 1.18 -32.96 1.55
C VAL A 26 -0.04 -33.14 0.66
N VAL A 27 -1.19 -32.56 1.01
CA VAL A 27 -2.41 -32.64 0.20
C VAL A 27 -2.20 -32.03 -1.18
N LEU A 28 -1.59 -30.84 -1.27
CA LEU A 28 -1.29 -30.20 -2.55
C LEU A 28 -0.26 -31.01 -3.35
N CYS A 29 0.76 -31.56 -2.71
CA CYS A 29 1.75 -32.43 -3.35
C CYS A 29 1.08 -33.64 -4.00
N LEU A 30 0.24 -34.38 -3.26
CA LEU A 30 -0.48 -35.53 -3.76
C LEU A 30 -1.45 -35.16 -4.89
N LEU A 31 -2.15 -34.02 -4.76
CA LEU A 31 -3.09 -33.55 -5.77
C LEU A 31 -2.40 -33.20 -7.09
N LEU A 32 -1.28 -32.48 -7.05
CA LEU A 32 -0.59 -32.01 -8.25
C LEU A 32 0.27 -33.11 -8.88
N GLU A 33 1.05 -33.87 -8.11
CA GLU A 33 1.86 -34.97 -8.66
C GLU A 33 1.02 -36.19 -9.02
N GLY A 34 -0.11 -36.40 -8.34
CA GLY A 34 -1.11 -37.41 -8.70
C GLY A 34 -1.69 -37.22 -10.10
N SER A 35 -1.60 -36.00 -10.67
CA SER A 35 -1.98 -35.76 -12.06
C SER A 35 -1.18 -36.58 -13.08
N ASN A 36 0.00 -37.08 -12.72
CA ASN A 36 0.79 -37.99 -13.56
C ASN A 36 0.24 -39.43 -13.56
N LEU A 37 -0.48 -39.81 -12.50
CA LEU A 37 -1.10 -41.13 -12.35
C LEU A 37 -2.52 -41.17 -12.92
N VAL A 38 -3.22 -40.04 -12.92
CA VAL A 38 -4.58 -39.93 -13.44
C VAL A 38 -4.55 -39.83 -14.97
N THR A 39 -5.15 -40.82 -15.64
CA THR A 39 -5.24 -40.87 -17.10
C THR A 39 -6.40 -40.03 -17.67
N THR A 40 -7.38 -39.70 -16.83
CA THR A 40 -8.55 -38.91 -17.24
C THR A 40 -8.19 -37.43 -17.34
N ARG A 41 -8.45 -36.81 -18.50
CA ARG A 41 -8.23 -35.36 -18.74
C ARG A 41 -9.53 -34.67 -19.14
N TYR A 42 -9.63 -33.38 -18.81
CA TYR A 42 -10.78 -32.54 -19.15
C TYR A 42 -10.45 -31.62 -20.33
N THR A 43 -11.42 -31.41 -21.23
CA THR A 43 -11.31 -30.42 -22.31
C THR A 43 -11.81 -29.07 -21.82
N LEU A 44 -10.88 -28.20 -21.40
CA LEU A 44 -11.20 -26.84 -20.95
C LEU A 44 -11.07 -25.85 -22.10
N SER A 45 -12.11 -25.04 -22.32
CA SER A 45 -12.06 -23.93 -23.27
C SER A 45 -11.29 -22.74 -22.69
N GLU A 46 -10.88 -21.78 -23.54
CA GLU A 46 -10.29 -20.51 -23.06
C GLU A 46 -11.21 -19.77 -22.09
N GLU A 47 -12.52 -19.83 -22.32
CA GLU A 47 -13.52 -19.25 -21.44
C GLU A 47 -13.56 -19.94 -20.06
N ASP A 48 -13.34 -21.25 -20.01
CA ASP A 48 -13.31 -21.99 -18.74
C ASP A 48 -12.04 -21.67 -17.94
N PHE A 49 -10.89 -21.49 -18.60
CA PHE A 49 -9.67 -21.01 -17.95
C PHE A 49 -9.85 -19.61 -17.33
N ILE A 50 -10.54 -18.70 -18.02
CA ILE A 50 -10.85 -17.36 -17.48
C ILE A 50 -11.77 -17.46 -16.25
N LYS A 51 -12.77 -18.35 -16.24
CA LYS A 51 -13.63 -18.57 -15.06
C LYS A 51 -12.83 -19.10 -13.87
N VAL A 52 -11.87 -19.99 -14.08
CA VAL A 52 -10.96 -20.48 -13.02
C VAL A 52 -10.06 -19.33 -12.52
N ALA A 53 -9.60 -18.45 -13.42
CA ALA A 53 -8.82 -17.28 -13.04
C ALA A 53 -9.63 -16.25 -12.22
N ASP A 54 -10.89 -15.99 -12.60
CA ASP A 54 -11.80 -15.15 -11.82
C ASP A 54 -12.10 -15.73 -10.43
N LEU A 55 -12.33 -17.05 -10.36
CA LEU A 55 -12.51 -17.79 -9.11
C LEU A 55 -11.29 -17.62 -8.20
N THR A 56 -10.09 -17.85 -8.75
CA THR A 56 -8.82 -17.73 -8.03
C THR A 56 -8.59 -16.30 -7.54
N SER A 57 -8.96 -15.31 -8.35
CA SER A 57 -8.87 -13.89 -8.00
C SER A 57 -9.78 -13.52 -6.83
N LEU A 58 -10.99 -14.07 -6.78
CA LEU A 58 -11.91 -13.86 -5.65
C LEU A 58 -11.42 -14.55 -4.37
N ILE A 59 -10.88 -15.76 -4.47
CA ILE A 59 -10.25 -16.45 -3.33
C ILE A 59 -9.08 -15.62 -2.81
N PHE A 60 -8.25 -15.08 -3.71
CA PHE A 60 -7.15 -14.19 -3.34
C PHE A 60 -7.66 -12.93 -2.61
N LEU A 61 -8.62 -12.21 -3.19
CA LEU A 61 -9.19 -11.00 -2.56
C LEU A 61 -9.82 -11.29 -1.20
N GLY A 62 -10.59 -12.38 -1.08
CA GLY A 62 -11.17 -12.81 0.19
C GLY A 62 -10.10 -13.17 1.21
N SER A 63 -9.04 -13.87 0.80
CA SER A 63 -7.91 -14.22 1.66
C SER A 63 -7.14 -12.99 2.15
N VAL A 64 -6.86 -12.02 1.26
CA VAL A 64 -6.24 -10.75 1.64
C VAL A 64 -7.11 -9.99 2.63
N ALA A 65 -8.43 -9.93 2.39
CA ALA A 65 -9.37 -9.30 3.32
C ALA A 65 -9.35 -9.99 4.69
N LEU A 66 -9.37 -11.33 4.74
CA LEU A 66 -9.26 -12.08 5.98
C LEU A 66 -7.93 -11.87 6.69
N VAL A 67 -6.81 -11.84 5.96
CA VAL A 67 -5.49 -11.57 6.55
C VAL A 67 -5.46 -10.18 7.15
N LEU A 68 -6.00 -9.18 6.46
CA LEU A 68 -6.12 -7.83 6.99
C LEU A 68 -7.04 -7.76 8.21
N ILE A 69 -8.10 -8.57 8.29
CA ILE A 69 -9.00 -8.60 9.47
C ILE A 69 -8.37 -9.33 10.66
N ASN A 70 -7.58 -10.38 10.43
CA ASN A 70 -7.14 -11.28 11.50
C ASN A 70 -5.68 -11.06 11.94
N TYR A 71 -4.85 -10.36 11.15
CA TYR A 71 -3.42 -10.22 11.43
C TYR A 71 -2.93 -8.76 11.46
N LYS A 72 -1.81 -8.52 12.16
CA LYS A 72 -1.20 -7.19 12.29
C LYS A 72 -0.68 -6.68 10.93
N PRO A 73 -0.81 -5.37 10.60
CA PRO A 73 -0.37 -4.81 9.32
C PRO A 73 1.10 -5.04 8.99
N VAL A 74 1.97 -5.06 10.01
CA VAL A 74 3.43 -5.24 9.87
C VAL A 74 3.81 -6.60 9.28
N GLY A 75 2.88 -7.57 9.23
CA GLY A 75 3.09 -8.89 8.64
C GLY A 75 2.17 -9.26 7.47
N PHE A 76 1.27 -8.37 7.02
CA PHE A 76 0.21 -8.77 6.08
C PHE A 76 0.77 -9.30 4.75
N LEU A 77 1.80 -8.63 4.20
CA LEU A 77 2.46 -9.06 2.97
C LEU A 77 3.11 -10.42 3.15
N ARG A 78 3.82 -10.62 4.27
CA ARG A 78 4.48 -11.89 4.61
C ARG A 78 3.46 -13.03 4.69
N ILE A 79 2.39 -12.82 5.45
CA ILE A 79 1.35 -13.83 5.66
C ILE A 79 0.64 -14.13 4.34
N THR A 80 0.20 -13.10 3.61
CA THR A 80 -0.45 -13.26 2.31
C THR A 80 0.44 -14.03 1.34
N ALA A 81 1.73 -13.66 1.26
CA ALA A 81 2.70 -14.34 0.41
C ALA A 81 2.91 -15.80 0.81
N GLY A 82 2.94 -16.11 2.12
CA GLY A 82 3.03 -17.47 2.63
C GLY A 82 1.87 -18.37 2.20
N TRP A 83 0.66 -17.82 2.03
CA TRP A 83 -0.53 -18.58 1.61
C TRP A 83 -0.72 -18.67 0.09
N LEU A 84 0.10 -18.00 -0.73
CA LEU A 84 -0.04 -17.99 -2.19
C LEU A 84 -0.09 -19.39 -2.84
N PRO A 85 0.69 -20.40 -2.41
CA PRO A 85 0.65 -21.73 -3.03
C PRO A 85 -0.73 -22.38 -2.94
N LEU A 86 -1.42 -22.20 -1.82
CA LEU A 86 -2.80 -22.66 -1.65
C LEU A 86 -3.77 -21.80 -2.45
N ILE A 87 -3.67 -20.47 -2.35
CA ILE A 87 -4.59 -19.54 -3.02
C ILE A 87 -4.58 -19.72 -4.54
N LEU A 88 -3.40 -19.93 -5.14
CA LEU A 88 -3.23 -20.09 -6.59
C LEU A 88 -3.34 -21.54 -7.06
N SER A 89 -3.52 -22.50 -6.15
CA SER A 89 -3.65 -23.93 -6.48
C SER A 89 -4.75 -24.26 -7.51
N PRO A 90 -5.92 -23.57 -7.56
CA PRO A 90 -6.93 -23.89 -8.57
C PRO A 90 -6.45 -23.70 -10.01
N LEU A 91 -5.58 -22.72 -10.28
CA LEU A 91 -5.03 -22.47 -11.61
C LEU A 91 -4.12 -23.61 -12.08
N ILE A 92 -3.24 -24.09 -11.20
CA ILE A 92 -2.29 -25.15 -11.55
C ILE A 92 -3.00 -26.51 -11.66
N VAL A 93 -4.00 -26.78 -10.81
CA VAL A 93 -4.86 -27.96 -10.94
C VAL A 93 -5.58 -27.95 -12.29
N ALA A 94 -6.17 -26.81 -12.67
CA ALA A 94 -6.85 -26.69 -13.97
C ALA A 94 -5.89 -26.93 -15.14
N GLN A 95 -4.64 -26.45 -15.08
CA GLN A 95 -3.64 -26.76 -16.11
C GLN A 95 -3.34 -28.26 -16.18
N LEU A 96 -2.97 -28.87 -15.05
CA LEU A 96 -2.47 -30.25 -15.00
C LEU A 96 -3.53 -31.29 -15.36
N TYR A 97 -4.79 -31.08 -15.02
CA TYR A 97 -5.88 -32.01 -15.34
C TYR A 97 -6.59 -31.70 -16.67
N SER A 98 -6.14 -30.68 -17.40
CA SER A 98 -6.66 -30.37 -18.73
C SER A 98 -5.90 -31.07 -19.86
N THR A 99 -6.47 -31.08 -21.06
CA THR A 99 -5.79 -31.48 -22.29
C THR A 99 -4.80 -30.44 -22.82
N SER A 100 -4.79 -29.21 -22.26
CA SER A 100 -3.91 -28.13 -22.69
C SER A 100 -2.70 -28.00 -21.76
N ASP A 101 -1.49 -27.99 -22.34
CA ASP A 101 -0.25 -27.73 -21.61
C ASP A 101 -0.09 -26.27 -21.16
N LYS A 102 -0.98 -25.37 -21.56
CA LYS A 102 -0.92 -23.93 -21.28
C LYS A 102 -2.28 -23.40 -20.82
N ILE A 103 -2.25 -22.36 -20.00
CA ILE A 103 -3.45 -21.66 -19.53
C ILE A 103 -3.54 -20.25 -20.10
N VAL A 104 -4.77 -19.77 -20.24
CA VAL A 104 -5.07 -18.37 -20.57
C VAL A 104 -5.50 -17.68 -19.28
N ILE A 105 -4.74 -16.69 -18.85
CA ILE A 105 -5.06 -15.87 -17.68
C ILE A 105 -5.76 -14.61 -18.17
N GLY A 106 -6.94 -14.31 -17.60
CA GLY A 106 -7.74 -13.13 -17.87
C GLY A 106 -8.81 -12.95 -16.80
N THR A 107 -9.45 -11.78 -16.76
CA THR A 107 -10.48 -11.48 -15.76
C THR A 107 -11.76 -10.94 -16.39
N ARG A 108 -12.93 -11.37 -15.92
CA ARG A 108 -14.26 -10.81 -16.28
C ARG A 108 -14.89 -10.00 -15.15
N LEU A 109 -14.13 -9.70 -14.09
CA LEU A 109 -14.52 -8.79 -13.03
C LEU A 109 -14.68 -7.35 -13.58
N GLY A 110 -15.75 -7.08 -14.32
CA GLY A 110 -16.05 -5.78 -14.96
C GLY A 110 -17.22 -5.83 -15.97
N LYS A 111 -17.81 -4.66 -16.30
CA LYS A 111 -19.02 -4.54 -17.16
C LYS A 111 -18.79 -4.74 -18.67
N LYS A 112 -17.55 -4.85 -19.18
CA LYS A 112 -17.27 -4.84 -20.63
C LYS A 112 -17.29 -6.25 -21.24
N LYS A 113 -18.02 -6.40 -22.36
CA LYS A 113 -18.16 -7.63 -23.16
C LYS A 113 -16.87 -8.10 -23.86
N LYS A 114 -15.86 -7.23 -24.03
CA LYS A 114 -14.55 -7.59 -24.61
C LYS A 114 -13.55 -7.88 -23.50
N PHE A 115 -13.15 -9.13 -23.36
CA PHE A 115 -12.12 -9.58 -22.42
C PHE A 115 -10.74 -9.52 -23.06
N HIS A 116 -9.74 -9.08 -22.29
CA HIS A 116 -8.33 -9.18 -22.68
C HIS A 116 -7.83 -10.54 -22.20
N ALA A 117 -7.50 -11.42 -23.15
CA ALA A 117 -6.85 -12.69 -22.87
C ALA A 117 -5.35 -12.54 -23.12
N HIS A 118 -4.52 -12.91 -22.13
CA HIS A 118 -3.09 -13.02 -22.36
C HIS A 118 -2.77 -14.22 -23.26
N LYS A 119 -1.63 -14.16 -23.97
CA LYS A 119 -1.15 -15.31 -24.75
C LYS A 119 -1.03 -16.54 -23.84
N PRO A 120 -1.37 -17.76 -24.29
CA PRO A 120 -1.28 -18.96 -23.47
C PRO A 120 0.12 -19.13 -22.87
N VAL A 121 0.17 -19.28 -21.54
CA VAL A 121 1.42 -19.41 -20.77
C VAL A 121 1.45 -20.74 -20.02
N ASP A 122 2.65 -21.32 -19.86
CA ASP A 122 2.85 -22.45 -18.97
C ASP A 122 3.00 -21.95 -17.52
N PHE A 123 1.97 -22.15 -16.69
CA PHE A 123 1.91 -21.61 -15.33
C PHE A 123 2.76 -22.41 -14.33
N ARG A 124 3.20 -23.64 -14.68
CA ARG A 124 4.02 -24.50 -13.81
C ARG A 124 5.28 -23.79 -13.29
N PHE A 125 5.96 -23.03 -14.15
CA PHE A 125 7.18 -22.30 -13.80
C PHE A 125 6.93 -21.17 -12.79
N TYR A 126 5.85 -20.40 -13.02
CA TYR A 126 5.46 -19.30 -12.15
C TYR A 126 5.01 -19.83 -10.78
N TYR A 127 4.23 -20.91 -10.78
CA TYR A 127 3.79 -21.56 -9.56
C TYR A 127 4.96 -22.06 -8.71
N LEU A 128 5.98 -22.67 -9.31
CA LEU A 128 7.19 -23.11 -8.61
C LEU A 128 7.94 -21.93 -7.97
N THR A 129 8.10 -20.83 -8.71
CA THR A 129 8.74 -19.61 -8.20
C THR A 129 7.96 -19.02 -7.03
N ILE A 130 6.63 -18.99 -7.13
CA ILE A 130 5.74 -18.51 -6.07
C ILE A 130 5.83 -19.41 -4.82
N CYS A 131 5.91 -20.73 -4.97
CA CYS A 131 6.05 -21.64 -3.85
C CYS A 131 7.37 -21.46 -3.11
N ILE A 132 8.48 -21.28 -3.84
CA ILE A 132 9.79 -20.96 -3.25
C ILE A 132 9.75 -19.61 -2.52
N PHE A 133 9.17 -18.59 -3.17
CA PHE A 133 9.02 -17.27 -2.56
C PHE A 133 8.16 -17.32 -1.29
N ALA A 134 7.05 -18.07 -1.33
CA ALA A 134 6.18 -18.29 -0.17
C ALA A 134 6.90 -19.04 0.95
N ALA A 135 7.74 -20.03 0.64
CA ALA A 135 8.54 -20.74 1.64
C ALA A 135 9.50 -19.78 2.37
N ALA A 136 10.09 -18.82 1.65
CA ALA A 136 10.97 -17.80 2.24
C ALA A 136 10.26 -16.88 3.26
N THR A 137 8.92 -16.81 3.23
CA THR A 137 8.14 -15.99 4.16
C THR A 137 7.84 -16.67 5.48
N GLY A 138 7.93 -18.00 5.54
CA GLY A 138 7.54 -18.83 6.69
C GLY A 138 8.57 -18.78 7.81
N ASN A 139 9.85 -18.96 7.50
CA ASN A 139 10.90 -18.97 8.51
C ASN A 139 12.24 -18.42 7.96
N SER A 140 12.65 -17.24 8.45
CA SER A 140 13.82 -16.52 7.93
C SER A 140 15.16 -16.88 8.60
N ARG A 141 15.21 -17.92 9.44
CA ARG A 141 16.44 -18.29 10.20
C ARG A 141 16.87 -19.75 10.06
N SER A 142 16.26 -20.51 9.17
CA SER A 142 16.66 -21.90 8.92
C SER A 142 18.01 -21.95 8.20
N LEU A 143 19.01 -22.60 8.81
CA LEU A 143 20.32 -22.85 8.19
C LEU A 143 20.20 -23.72 6.92
N TRP A 144 19.11 -24.48 6.80
CA TRP A 144 18.87 -25.42 5.70
C TRP A 144 18.16 -24.80 4.49
N PHE A 145 17.57 -23.62 4.64
CA PHE A 145 16.78 -22.99 3.58
C PHE A 145 17.60 -22.77 2.30
N TYR A 146 18.77 -22.15 2.44
CA TYR A 146 19.64 -21.84 1.30
C TYR A 146 20.22 -23.09 0.61
N PRO A 147 20.74 -24.10 1.34
CA PRO A 147 21.13 -25.37 0.74
C PRO A 147 20.00 -26.08 -0.04
N ILE A 148 18.79 -26.16 0.53
CA ILE A 148 17.65 -26.83 -0.13
C ILE A 148 17.20 -26.05 -1.37
N LEU A 149 17.17 -24.72 -1.30
CA LEU A 149 16.93 -23.88 -2.48
C LEU A 149 17.98 -24.13 -3.58
N GLY A 150 19.25 -24.24 -3.19
CA GLY A 150 20.34 -24.57 -4.10
C GLY A 150 20.15 -25.93 -4.79
N LEU A 151 19.66 -26.93 -4.06
CA LEU A 151 19.31 -28.24 -4.63
C LEU A 151 18.17 -28.14 -5.65
N PHE A 152 17.09 -27.41 -5.36
CA PHE A 152 15.99 -27.22 -6.30
C PHE A 152 16.43 -26.49 -7.58
N LEU A 153 17.22 -25.42 -7.44
CA LEU A 153 17.77 -24.69 -8.58
C LEU A 153 18.70 -25.58 -9.41
N THR A 154 19.55 -26.37 -8.76
CA THR A 154 20.45 -27.32 -9.43
C THR A 154 19.66 -28.38 -10.19
N TRP A 155 18.64 -28.98 -9.57
CA TRP A 155 17.76 -29.97 -10.22
C TRP A 155 17.04 -29.36 -11.44
N PHE A 156 16.46 -28.17 -11.29
CA PHE A 156 15.76 -27.48 -12.35
C PHE A 156 16.67 -27.12 -13.54
N LEU A 157 17.83 -26.53 -13.26
CA LEU A 157 18.78 -26.10 -14.29
C LEU A 157 19.48 -27.27 -14.96
N TYR A 158 19.79 -28.34 -14.23
CA TYR A 158 20.42 -29.54 -14.79
C TYR A 158 19.51 -30.20 -15.84
N HIS A 159 18.21 -30.26 -15.59
CA HIS A 159 17.24 -30.82 -16.55
C HIS A 159 17.06 -29.95 -17.81
N ASN A 160 17.30 -28.64 -17.70
CA ASN A 160 17.20 -27.69 -18.80
C ASN A 160 18.56 -27.37 -19.46
N ARG A 161 19.62 -28.07 -19.03
CA ARG A 161 20.99 -27.87 -19.49
C ARG A 161 21.13 -28.28 -20.96
N GLY A 162 21.78 -27.42 -21.75
CA GLY A 162 22.16 -27.76 -23.13
C GLY A 162 23.10 -28.96 -23.16
N ARG A 163 22.89 -29.89 -24.11
CA ARG A 163 23.73 -31.10 -24.27
C ARG A 163 25.20 -30.76 -24.57
N SER A 164 25.47 -29.57 -25.10
CA SER A 164 26.81 -29.05 -25.41
C SER A 164 27.65 -28.68 -24.20
N PHE A 165 27.04 -28.46 -23.03
CA PHE A 165 27.79 -28.16 -21.81
C PHE A 165 28.31 -29.47 -21.20
N SER A 166 29.43 -29.46 -20.49
CA SER A 166 29.91 -30.61 -19.70
C SER A 166 29.30 -30.63 -18.29
N PRO A 167 28.87 -31.77 -17.72
CA PRO A 167 28.31 -31.83 -16.37
C PRO A 167 29.26 -31.30 -15.29
N ARG A 168 30.58 -31.50 -15.48
CA ARG A 168 31.61 -30.99 -14.56
C ARG A 168 31.63 -29.46 -14.54
N VAL A 169 31.58 -28.84 -15.72
CA VAL A 169 31.55 -27.38 -15.89
C VAL A 169 30.28 -26.81 -15.24
N PHE A 170 29.14 -27.47 -15.43
CA PHE A 170 27.89 -27.08 -14.78
C PHE A 170 27.97 -27.09 -13.25
N ILE A 171 28.57 -28.12 -12.64
CA ILE A 171 28.75 -28.22 -11.19
C ILE A 171 29.63 -27.09 -10.65
N VAL A 172 30.71 -26.74 -11.35
CA VAL A 172 31.58 -25.63 -10.95
C VAL A 172 30.83 -24.30 -11.00
N PHE A 173 30.12 -24.02 -12.10
CA PHE A 173 29.37 -22.77 -12.23
C PHE A 173 28.21 -22.65 -11.23
N ILE A 174 27.47 -23.73 -10.97
CA ILE A 174 26.38 -23.69 -9.99
C ILE A 174 26.93 -23.51 -8.57
N GLY A 175 28.04 -24.17 -8.23
CA GLY A 175 28.72 -24.01 -6.95
C GLY A 175 29.21 -22.57 -6.74
N ALA A 176 29.86 -21.98 -7.75
CA ALA A 176 30.29 -20.58 -7.70
C ALA A 176 29.10 -19.61 -7.57
N SER A 177 28.01 -19.84 -8.31
CA SER A 177 26.81 -19.01 -8.25
C SER A 177 26.12 -19.07 -6.90
N LEU A 178 25.99 -20.25 -6.29
CA LEU A 178 25.45 -20.42 -4.94
C LEU A 178 26.38 -19.80 -3.87
N GLY A 179 27.69 -19.91 -4.03
CA GLY A 179 28.65 -19.25 -3.14
C GLY A 179 28.50 -17.72 -3.16
N LEU A 180 28.48 -17.11 -4.36
CA LEU A 180 28.28 -15.67 -4.53
C LEU A 180 26.90 -15.20 -4.06
N GLY A 181 25.86 -16.01 -4.29
CA GLY A 181 24.51 -15.69 -3.83
C GLY A 181 24.40 -15.65 -2.30
N TYR A 182 25.07 -16.59 -1.60
CA TYR A 182 25.10 -16.63 -0.14
C TYR A 182 25.83 -15.40 0.44
N THR A 183 27.00 -15.06 -0.09
CA THR A 183 27.76 -13.90 0.39
C THR A 183 27.02 -12.59 0.14
N PHE A 184 26.36 -12.44 -1.00
CA PHE A 184 25.50 -11.28 -1.28
C PHE A 184 24.34 -11.15 -0.28
N ASN A 185 23.66 -12.25 0.03
CA ASN A 185 22.56 -12.26 1.00
C ASN A 185 23.03 -11.81 2.40
N ALA A 186 24.15 -12.37 2.87
CA ALA A 186 24.75 -11.97 4.15
C ALA A 186 25.14 -10.47 4.17
N GLY A 187 25.66 -9.95 3.06
CA GLY A 187 25.98 -8.52 2.93
C GLY A 187 24.74 -7.61 2.98
N MET A 188 23.64 -8.01 2.34
CA MET A 188 22.37 -7.27 2.37
C MET A 188 21.77 -7.19 3.78
N GLU A 189 21.88 -8.24 4.58
CA GLU A 189 21.40 -8.23 5.97
C GLU A 189 22.16 -7.18 6.82
N ILE A 190 23.48 -7.11 6.67
CA ILE A 190 24.32 -6.13 7.36
C ILE A 190 23.95 -4.71 6.93
N ALA A 191 23.81 -4.48 5.63
CA ALA A 191 23.42 -3.18 5.08
C ALA A 191 22.03 -2.74 5.57
N GLN A 192 21.05 -3.65 5.61
CA GLN A 192 19.71 -3.37 6.12
C GLN A 192 19.75 -2.90 7.58
N ARG A 193 20.51 -3.59 8.45
CA ARG A 193 20.65 -3.19 9.87
C ARG A 193 21.22 -1.78 10.01
N GLN A 194 22.25 -1.45 9.24
CA GLN A 194 22.85 -0.11 9.24
C GLN A 194 21.88 0.98 8.75
N VAL A 195 21.10 0.71 7.70
CA VAL A 195 20.07 1.63 7.21
C VAL A 195 18.99 1.85 8.26
N MET A 196 18.55 0.79 8.94
CA MET A 196 17.54 0.88 10.00
C MET A 196 18.03 1.74 11.16
N GLU A 197 19.27 1.56 11.63
CA GLU A 197 19.85 2.38 12.70
C GLU A 197 19.98 3.86 12.29
N LYS A 198 20.44 4.14 11.06
CA LYS A 198 20.65 5.51 10.57
C LYS A 198 19.35 6.25 10.26
N SER A 199 18.30 5.53 9.84
CA SER A 199 16.99 6.10 9.51
C SER A 199 16.25 6.66 10.72
N ARG A 200 16.60 6.25 11.95
CA ARG A 200 15.96 6.71 13.20
C ARG A 200 16.02 8.23 13.40
N HIS A 201 17.06 8.89 12.88
CA HIS A 201 17.19 10.36 12.90
C HIS A 201 16.33 11.06 11.83
N PHE A 202 16.15 10.44 10.66
CA PHE A 202 15.25 10.94 9.61
C PHE A 202 13.78 10.92 10.07
N TRP A 203 13.39 9.90 10.85
CA TRP A 203 12.06 9.81 11.45
C TRP A 203 11.75 10.95 12.42
N ARG A 204 12.75 11.49 13.13
CA ARG A 204 12.61 12.66 14.02
C ARG A 204 12.14 13.91 13.25
N ASP A 205 12.70 14.13 12.06
CA ASP A 205 12.41 15.30 11.24
C ASP A 205 11.10 15.10 10.42
N TYR A 206 10.71 13.84 10.16
CA TYR A 206 9.42 13.44 9.57
C TYR A 206 8.20 13.69 10.49
N TYR A 207 8.37 13.90 11.80
CA TYR A 207 7.26 14.27 12.70
C TYR A 207 6.68 15.67 12.41
N ARG A 208 7.40 16.53 11.68
CA ARG A 208 7.03 17.91 11.35
C ARG A 208 5.79 18.05 10.45
N ASP A 209 5.42 17.00 9.71
CA ASP A 209 4.49 17.12 8.57
C ASP A 209 3.02 16.81 8.88
N HIS A 210 2.65 16.32 10.08
CA HIS A 210 1.27 15.84 10.34
C HIS A 210 0.64 16.20 11.71
N ASN A 211 1.42 16.64 12.71
CA ASN A 211 0.92 17.02 14.04
C ASN A 211 1.48 18.39 14.46
N SER A 212 0.74 19.13 15.29
CA SER A 212 1.18 20.41 15.87
C SER A 212 2.51 20.23 16.63
N ASP A 213 3.51 21.06 16.32
CA ASP A 213 4.79 21.09 17.03
C ASP A 213 4.63 21.85 18.36
N PRO A 214 4.89 21.23 19.53
CA PRO A 214 4.73 21.88 20.83
C PRO A 214 5.53 23.18 21.01
N TYR A 215 6.57 23.39 20.20
CA TYR A 215 7.46 24.55 20.32
C TYR A 215 7.19 25.62 19.27
N LYS A 216 6.47 25.30 18.18
CA LYS A 216 6.22 26.26 17.10
C LYS A 216 4.90 25.98 16.37
N SER A 217 4.07 27.01 16.28
CA SER A 217 2.97 27.07 15.33
C SER A 217 3.29 28.14 14.28
N HIS A 218 3.18 27.78 13.01
CA HIS A 218 3.11 28.79 11.96
C HIS A 218 1.66 29.31 11.91
N VAL A 219 1.47 30.63 11.85
CA VAL A 219 0.17 31.18 11.48
C VAL A 219 0.17 31.30 9.97
N ASN A 220 -0.77 30.64 9.33
CA ASN A 220 -0.82 30.55 7.89
C ASN A 220 -1.37 31.85 7.30
N PHE A 221 -0.53 32.88 7.26
CA PHE A 221 -0.88 34.17 6.70
C PHE A 221 -0.92 34.11 5.15
N GLY A 222 -1.95 33.45 4.59
CA GLY A 222 -2.19 33.35 3.15
C GLY A 222 -1.97 31.96 2.53
N GLU A 223 -1.42 30.99 3.26
CA GLU A 223 -1.23 29.61 2.76
C GLU A 223 -1.88 28.58 3.68
N THR A 224 -3.17 28.27 3.49
CA THR A 224 -3.77 26.92 3.54
C THR A 224 -5.25 26.89 3.94
N GLY A 225 -6.10 26.42 3.02
CA GLY A 225 -7.45 25.91 3.29
C GLY A 225 -7.56 24.37 3.25
N ARG A 226 -6.43 23.65 3.11
CA ARG A 226 -6.41 22.19 2.84
C ARG A 226 -6.80 21.34 4.05
N LEU A 227 -6.37 21.70 5.27
CA LEU A 227 -6.79 21.00 6.50
C LEU A 227 -8.28 21.22 6.78
N LYS A 228 -8.77 22.45 6.55
CA LYS A 228 -10.18 22.86 6.67
C LYS A 228 -11.12 22.23 5.64
N ALA A 229 -10.60 21.55 4.61
CA ALA A 229 -11.38 20.82 3.61
C ALA A 229 -11.43 19.30 3.85
N SER A 230 -10.71 18.76 4.85
CA SER A 230 -10.65 17.31 5.08
C SER A 230 -11.78 16.83 5.99
N GLY A 231 -12.59 15.90 5.46
CA GLY A 231 -13.64 15.19 6.21
C GLY A 231 -13.13 14.01 7.05
N GLU A 232 -11.82 13.81 7.18
CA GLU A 232 -11.24 12.71 7.94
C GLU A 232 -11.52 12.85 9.45
N ILE A 233 -12.15 11.85 10.06
CA ILE A 233 -12.41 11.77 11.50
C ILE A 233 -11.11 11.37 12.24
N ILE A 234 -10.66 12.21 13.16
CA ILE A 234 -9.44 12.03 13.94
C ILE A 234 -9.71 11.75 15.42
N MET A 235 -10.87 12.16 15.94
CA MET A 235 -11.24 11.94 17.34
C MET A 235 -12.71 11.57 17.44
N ARG A 236 -13.05 10.76 18.44
CA ARG A 236 -14.41 10.49 18.88
C ARG A 236 -14.51 10.75 20.37
N VAL A 237 -15.56 11.46 20.78
CA VAL A 237 -15.74 11.88 22.16
C VAL A 237 -17.11 11.42 22.65
N GLY A 238 -17.11 10.60 23.70
CA GLY A 238 -18.31 10.07 24.34
C GLY A 238 -18.50 10.66 25.73
N ALA A 239 -19.51 11.52 25.90
CA ALA A 239 -20.02 11.94 27.19
C ALA A 239 -21.43 12.55 27.04
N PRO A 240 -22.25 12.60 28.12
CA PRO A 240 -23.53 13.30 28.10
C PRO A 240 -23.40 14.81 27.82
N PHE A 241 -22.31 15.42 28.28
CA PHE A 241 -21.99 16.82 28.03
C PHE A 241 -20.50 16.93 27.68
N VAL A 242 -20.20 17.51 26.53
CA VAL A 242 -18.84 17.62 25.99
C VAL A 242 -18.44 19.10 25.91
N PRO A 243 -17.32 19.52 26.53
CA PRO A 243 -16.78 20.85 26.35
C PRO A 243 -16.46 21.10 24.86
N PRO A 244 -16.77 22.29 24.32
CA PRO A 244 -16.67 22.54 22.89
C PRO A 244 -15.24 22.63 22.37
N LEU A 245 -14.25 22.87 23.22
CA LEU A 245 -12.85 23.12 22.84
C LEU A 245 -11.90 22.19 23.57
N PHE A 246 -11.06 21.50 22.80
CA PHE A 246 -10.02 20.61 23.29
C PHE A 246 -8.66 21.20 22.92
N LYS A 247 -7.89 21.59 23.93
CA LYS A 247 -6.56 22.20 23.80
C LYS A 247 -5.52 21.13 23.46
N GLU A 248 -4.74 21.36 22.42
CA GLU A 248 -3.61 20.51 22.04
C GLU A 248 -2.26 21.17 22.38
N ALA A 249 -2.08 22.46 22.05
CA ALA A 249 -0.87 23.22 22.35
C ALA A 249 -1.15 24.70 22.61
N ASN A 250 -0.21 25.38 23.28
CA ASN A 250 -0.25 26.82 23.48
C ASN A 250 1.12 27.48 23.29
N TYR A 251 1.11 28.75 22.91
CA TYR A 251 2.26 29.51 22.45
C TYR A 251 2.24 30.93 23.01
N SER A 252 3.42 31.45 23.36
CA SER A 252 3.54 32.69 24.13
C SER A 252 4.15 33.84 23.34
N VAL A 253 5.04 33.59 22.38
CA VAL A 253 5.74 34.66 21.64
C VAL A 253 5.25 34.68 20.19
N PHE A 254 4.85 35.84 19.68
CA PHE A 254 4.55 36.02 18.27
C PHE A 254 5.72 36.73 17.59
N ALA A 255 6.24 36.20 16.48
CA ALA A 255 7.33 36.80 15.71
C ALA A 255 7.30 36.35 14.25
N GLY A 256 7.28 37.30 13.31
CA GLY A 256 7.38 37.03 11.87
C GLY A 256 6.33 36.03 11.37
N GLY A 257 5.08 36.18 11.82
CA GLY A 257 3.98 35.28 11.46
C GLY A 257 4.00 33.91 12.16
N ASN A 258 4.89 33.70 13.14
CA ASN A 258 4.98 32.45 13.89
C ASN A 258 4.63 32.68 15.37
N TRP A 259 3.90 31.74 15.95
CA TRP A 259 3.74 31.60 17.39
C TRP A 259 4.75 30.59 17.92
N LEU A 260 5.55 30.99 18.91
CA LEU A 260 6.57 30.17 19.54
C LEU A 260 6.13 29.77 20.95
N GLY A 261 6.33 28.49 21.24
CA GLY A 261 6.00 27.86 22.51
C GLY A 261 6.94 28.29 23.62
N SER A 262 6.55 28.01 24.86
CA SER A 262 7.48 28.06 25.98
C SER A 262 8.53 26.96 25.80
N GLN A 263 9.82 27.28 25.92
CA GLN A 263 10.92 26.31 26.11
C GLN A 263 10.85 25.65 27.51
N GLY A 264 9.64 25.42 28.03
CA GLY A 264 9.44 24.75 29.30
C GLY A 264 9.89 23.31 29.18
N LYS A 265 10.66 22.84 30.17
CA LYS A 265 11.10 21.45 30.21
C LYS A 265 9.86 20.55 30.29
N PHE A 266 9.73 19.63 29.35
CA PHE A 266 8.78 18.54 29.47
C PHE A 266 9.30 17.57 30.55
N GLU A 267 8.43 17.23 31.49
CA GLU A 267 8.70 16.30 32.57
C GLU A 267 7.80 15.09 32.42
N PHE A 268 8.35 13.90 32.69
CA PHE A 268 7.57 12.67 32.69
C PHE A 268 6.47 12.74 33.74
N PHE A 269 5.25 12.38 33.36
CA PHE A 269 4.18 12.17 34.33
C PHE A 269 4.41 10.83 35.01
N ALA A 270 4.65 10.87 36.32
CA ALA A 270 4.68 9.66 37.13
C ALA A 270 3.26 9.04 37.17
N PRO A 271 3.08 7.79 36.71
CA PRO A 271 1.80 7.10 36.84
C PRO A 271 1.42 6.92 38.32
N LEU A 272 0.15 7.13 38.65
CA LEU A 272 -0.42 6.77 39.95
C LEU A 272 -0.63 5.26 40.08
N ASP A 273 -1.06 4.64 38.98
CA ASP A 273 -1.19 3.20 38.77
C ASP A 273 -0.79 2.88 37.32
N GLU A 274 -0.79 1.61 36.92
CA GLU A 274 -0.39 1.19 35.55
C GLU A 274 -1.13 1.91 34.40
N THR A 275 -2.27 2.56 34.68
CA THR A 275 -3.17 3.13 33.68
C THR A 275 -3.64 4.55 33.98
N THR A 276 -3.23 5.16 35.10
CA THR A 276 -3.81 6.41 35.59
C THR A 276 -2.72 7.43 35.89
N TRP A 277 -2.96 8.67 35.45
CA TRP A 277 -2.06 9.79 35.66
C TRP A 277 -2.83 11.04 36.09
N ASP A 278 -2.21 11.82 36.97
CA ASP A 278 -2.69 13.16 37.32
C ASP A 278 -1.98 14.20 36.45
N ILE A 279 -2.77 14.86 35.59
CA ILE A 279 -2.32 16.00 34.79
C ILE A 279 -2.19 17.24 35.68
N ILE A 280 -3.13 17.41 36.61
CA ILE A 280 -3.13 18.48 37.61
C ILE A 280 -3.02 17.84 38.99
N ALA A 281 -2.04 18.31 39.77
CA ALA A 281 -1.82 17.82 41.12
C ALA A 281 -3.04 18.04 42.04
N PRO A 282 -3.31 17.13 42.99
CA PRO A 282 -4.39 17.26 43.96
C PRO A 282 -4.25 18.49 44.88
N PRO A 283 -5.33 18.93 45.57
CA PRO A 283 -6.66 18.32 45.65
C PRO A 283 -7.52 18.56 44.40
N HIS A 284 -8.39 17.59 44.09
CA HIS A 284 -9.30 17.64 42.95
C HIS A 284 -10.71 18.02 43.39
N LYS A 285 -11.46 18.65 42.48
CA LYS A 285 -12.91 18.86 42.62
C LYS A 285 -13.66 17.72 41.91
N ASP A 286 -14.88 17.41 42.37
CA ASP A 286 -15.74 16.40 41.75
C ASP A 286 -16.01 16.74 40.30
N GLY A 287 -15.46 15.93 39.40
CA GLY A 287 -15.47 16.18 37.96
C GLY A 287 -16.47 15.30 37.22
N ARG A 288 -16.63 15.60 35.94
CA ARG A 288 -17.33 14.72 34.99
C ARG A 288 -16.31 13.90 34.22
N THR A 289 -16.72 12.72 33.75
CA THR A 289 -15.87 11.85 32.93
C THR A 289 -16.21 12.00 31.45
N ILE A 290 -15.17 12.05 30.62
CA ILE A 290 -15.29 12.04 29.16
C ILE A 290 -14.42 10.92 28.62
N GLY A 291 -15.03 10.03 27.82
CA GLY A 291 -14.29 9.03 27.06
C GLY A 291 -13.84 9.62 25.72
N VAL A 292 -12.55 9.54 25.42
CA VAL A 292 -11.97 10.06 24.18
C VAL A 292 -11.22 8.96 23.46
N GLU A 293 -11.49 8.81 22.18
CA GLU A 293 -10.75 7.95 21.26
C GLU A 293 -10.08 8.83 20.21
N TYR A 294 -8.76 8.91 20.23
CA TYR A 294 -7.96 9.81 19.39
C TYR A 294 -7.00 9.02 18.50
N ASN A 295 -7.00 9.33 17.21
CA ASN A 295 -6.11 8.73 16.24
C ASN A 295 -4.71 9.31 16.38
N LEU A 296 -3.77 8.50 16.90
CA LEU A 296 -2.36 8.84 16.99
C LEU A 296 -1.54 7.95 16.03
N PRO A 297 -1.55 8.22 14.71
CA PRO A 297 -1.07 7.29 13.69
C PRO A 297 0.41 6.91 13.82
N LYS A 298 1.22 7.72 14.51
CA LYS A 298 2.65 7.48 14.74
C LYS A 298 2.97 7.02 16.16
N GLU A 299 1.96 6.65 16.96
CA GLU A 299 2.10 6.14 18.34
C GLU A 299 2.74 7.15 19.32
N LYS A 300 2.95 8.39 18.86
CA LYS A 300 3.52 9.54 19.59
C LYS A 300 2.91 10.84 19.08
N GLY A 301 2.67 11.81 19.97
CA GLY A 301 2.10 13.11 19.60
C GLY A 301 1.54 13.89 20.78
N LEU A 302 0.96 15.06 20.52
CA LEU A 302 0.28 15.85 21.53
C LEU A 302 -1.09 15.27 21.84
N LEU A 303 -1.51 15.41 23.09
CA LEU A 303 -2.80 14.92 23.55
C LEU A 303 -3.77 16.11 23.64
N PRO A 304 -4.80 16.18 22.79
CA PRO A 304 -5.82 17.20 22.91
C PRO A 304 -6.81 16.87 24.03
N TYR A 305 -7.06 17.80 24.96
CA TYR A 305 -8.01 17.60 26.06
C TYR A 305 -8.71 18.91 26.47
N PRO A 306 -9.92 18.88 27.05
CA PRO A 306 -10.66 20.07 27.45
C PRO A 306 -10.00 20.81 28.62
N HIS A 307 -10.27 22.12 28.71
CA HIS A 307 -9.90 22.92 29.87
C HIS A 307 -10.43 22.28 31.16
N GLY A 308 -9.57 22.18 32.18
CA GLY A 308 -9.92 21.58 33.47
C GLY A 308 -9.82 20.06 33.54
N GLY A 309 -9.28 19.39 32.53
CA GLY A 309 -8.87 17.99 32.62
C GLY A 309 -7.76 17.82 33.64
N TYR A 310 -7.99 17.02 34.69
CA TYR A 310 -7.06 16.87 35.81
C TYR A 310 -6.56 15.44 36.02
N ARG A 311 -7.34 14.42 35.68
CA ARG A 311 -6.96 13.02 35.82
C ARG A 311 -7.33 12.23 34.58
N LEU A 312 -6.38 11.46 34.07
CA LEU A 312 -6.52 10.67 32.87
C LEU A 312 -6.31 9.19 33.19
N LYS A 313 -7.18 8.34 32.67
CA LYS A 313 -7.07 6.89 32.74
C LYS A 313 -7.04 6.29 31.33
N SER A 314 -6.01 5.52 31.00
CA SER A 314 -5.86 4.86 29.71
C SER A 314 -5.06 3.56 29.81
N LYS A 315 -5.50 2.55 29.06
CA LYS A 315 -4.74 1.31 28.82
C LYS A 315 -3.89 1.35 27.55
N THR A 316 -4.00 2.43 26.78
CA THR A 316 -3.41 2.58 25.45
C THR A 316 -2.32 3.64 25.40
N ILE A 317 -2.13 4.38 26.50
CA ILE A 317 -1.00 5.28 26.71
C ILE A 317 -0.04 4.54 27.64
N PHE A 318 1.23 4.50 27.28
CA PHE A 318 2.26 3.83 28.09
C PHE A 318 3.17 4.86 28.75
N GLU A 319 3.54 5.91 28.01
CA GLU A 319 4.39 6.98 28.50
C GLU A 319 3.90 8.33 28.01
N MET A 320 3.89 9.32 28.92
CA MET A 320 3.56 10.70 28.58
C MET A 320 4.37 11.70 29.41
N GLU A 321 4.61 12.84 28.81
CA GLU A 321 5.26 14.00 29.41
C GLU A 321 4.31 15.18 29.43
N GLY A 322 4.50 16.07 30.38
CA GLY A 322 3.78 17.35 30.46
C GLY A 322 4.72 18.51 30.71
N ASN A 323 4.22 19.70 30.46
CA ASN A 323 4.89 20.92 30.90
C ASN A 323 4.01 21.73 31.85
N SER A 324 4.61 22.75 32.48
CA SER A 324 3.92 23.65 33.41
C SER A 324 2.71 24.37 32.79
N ASN A 325 2.67 24.52 31.46
CA ASN A 325 1.64 25.25 30.73
C ASN A 325 0.43 24.38 30.36
N GLY A 326 0.39 23.14 30.88
CA GLY A 326 -0.68 22.19 30.58
C GLY A 326 -0.71 21.75 29.12
N VAL A 327 0.47 21.50 28.52
CA VAL A 327 0.58 20.75 27.27
C VAL A 327 1.03 19.34 27.63
N VAL A 328 0.32 18.33 27.11
CA VAL A 328 0.60 16.92 27.35
C VAL A 328 1.04 16.27 26.05
N LYS A 329 2.11 15.49 26.11
CA LYS A 329 2.72 14.79 25.00
C LYS A 329 2.80 13.31 25.31
N VAL A 330 2.22 12.48 24.45
CA VAL A 330 2.37 11.03 24.49
C VAL A 330 3.66 10.64 23.81
N LEU A 331 4.54 9.98 24.55
CA LEU A 331 5.82 9.46 24.07
C LEU A 331 5.73 8.04 23.57
N ASP A 332 4.81 7.25 24.10
CA ASP A 332 4.55 5.90 23.65
C ASP A 332 3.09 5.52 23.94
N GLY A 333 2.42 4.96 22.94
CA GLY A 333 1.01 4.63 23.01
C GLY A 333 0.55 3.89 21.76
N ALA A 334 -0.68 3.36 21.80
CA ALA A 334 -1.24 2.67 20.65
C ALA A 334 -1.64 3.63 19.52
N SER A 335 -1.82 3.11 18.30
CA SER A 335 -2.18 3.96 17.16
C SER A 335 -3.56 4.62 17.27
N VAL A 336 -4.46 4.06 18.09
CA VAL A 336 -5.66 4.73 18.59
C VAL A 336 -5.52 4.76 20.10
N ILE A 337 -5.48 5.97 20.65
CA ILE A 337 -5.49 6.16 22.08
C ILE A 337 -6.93 6.24 22.54
N SER A 338 -7.28 5.44 23.54
CA SER A 338 -8.57 5.47 24.23
C SER A 338 -8.32 5.82 25.71
N TYR A 339 -8.92 6.90 26.19
CA TYR A 339 -8.77 7.34 27.56
C TYR A 339 -10.05 7.94 28.13
N ASP A 340 -10.24 7.74 29.43
CA ASP A 340 -11.25 8.42 30.23
C ASP A 340 -10.58 9.57 30.96
N LEU A 341 -11.10 10.78 30.75
CA LEU A 341 -10.61 11.99 31.38
C LEU A 341 -11.64 12.51 32.39
N LEU A 342 -11.22 12.67 33.64
CA LEU A 342 -11.95 13.47 34.61
C LEU A 342 -11.59 14.95 34.44
N TYR A 343 -12.63 15.77 34.35
CA TYR A 343 -12.48 17.22 34.18
C TYR A 343 -13.47 17.99 35.06
N HIS A 344 -13.06 19.19 35.48
CA HIS A 344 -13.94 20.16 36.14
C HIS A 344 -13.57 21.57 35.63
N PRO A 345 -14.54 22.42 35.23
CA PRO A 345 -14.25 23.70 34.55
C PRO A 345 -13.29 24.64 35.30
N GLU A 346 -13.34 24.62 36.63
CA GLU A 346 -12.50 25.46 37.51
C GLU A 346 -11.16 24.81 37.89
N MET A 347 -10.87 23.60 37.42
CA MET A 347 -9.58 22.96 37.71
C MET A 347 -8.50 23.56 36.81
N GLN A 348 -7.39 23.98 37.41
CA GLN A 348 -6.23 24.47 36.68
C GLN A 348 -4.94 24.21 37.45
N SER A 349 -3.84 24.02 36.73
CA SER A 349 -2.51 23.92 37.34
C SER A 349 -2.12 25.24 37.99
N LYS A 350 -1.85 25.23 39.30
CA LYS A 350 -1.30 26.38 40.02
C LYS A 350 0.11 26.77 39.57
N LYS A 351 0.81 25.88 38.84
CA LYS A 351 2.13 26.14 38.26
C LYS A 351 2.06 26.86 36.91
N ASP A 352 0.88 26.91 36.28
CA ASP A 352 0.65 27.55 34.98
C ASP A 352 0.46 29.06 35.15
N LEU A 353 1.54 29.77 35.49
CA LEU A 353 1.53 31.23 35.66
C LEU A 353 2.04 31.94 34.40
N PRO A 354 1.53 33.15 34.09
CA PRO A 354 2.02 33.93 32.97
C PRO A 354 3.47 34.37 33.20
N ALA A 355 4.23 34.44 32.12
CA ALA A 355 5.58 35.00 32.09
C ALA A 355 5.58 36.35 31.35
N ALA A 356 6.67 37.12 31.45
CA ALA A 356 6.79 38.43 30.77
C ALA A 356 6.52 38.35 29.25
N ARG A 357 6.89 37.23 28.61
CA ARG A 357 6.61 36.94 27.19
C ARG A 357 5.11 36.92 26.84
N ASN A 358 4.23 36.68 27.81
CA ASN A 358 2.78 36.71 27.62
C ASN A 358 2.22 38.13 27.54
N LEU A 359 3.04 39.15 27.74
CA LEU A 359 2.72 40.57 27.55
C LEU A 359 3.48 41.18 26.36
N THR A 360 4.42 40.46 25.75
CA THR A 360 5.24 40.99 24.65
C THR A 360 4.43 41.15 23.36
N ILE A 361 4.60 42.29 22.69
CA ILE A 361 3.97 42.62 21.41
C ILE A 361 5.08 43.00 20.42
N PRO A 362 5.11 42.42 19.21
CA PRO A 362 6.08 42.79 18.19
C PRO A 362 5.89 44.23 17.72
N GLU A 363 6.99 44.97 17.56
CA GLU A 363 6.95 46.38 17.10
C GLU A 363 6.21 46.52 15.77
N THR A 364 6.35 45.55 14.85
CA THR A 364 5.69 45.55 13.54
C THR A 364 4.17 45.50 13.61
N GLU A 365 3.60 44.97 14.69
CA GLU A 365 2.14 44.84 14.84
C GLU A 365 1.51 45.96 15.68
N LYS A 366 2.32 46.73 16.43
CA LYS A 366 1.81 47.72 17.38
C LYS A 366 0.93 48.77 16.74
N TYR A 367 1.31 49.28 15.56
CA TYR A 367 0.54 50.30 14.85
C TYR A 367 -0.90 49.83 14.59
N ALA A 368 -1.08 48.67 13.95
CA ALA A 368 -2.41 48.18 13.62
C ALA A 368 -3.24 47.85 14.86
N LEU A 369 -2.61 47.36 15.92
CA LEU A 369 -3.29 47.05 17.18
C LEU A 369 -3.72 48.32 17.92
N GLN A 370 -2.90 49.38 17.91
CA GLN A 370 -3.23 50.67 18.53
C GLN A 370 -4.40 51.36 17.83
N GLU A 371 -4.47 51.29 16.50
CA GLU A 371 -5.62 51.78 15.74
C GLU A 371 -6.92 51.08 16.14
N VAL A 372 -6.89 49.78 16.38
CA VAL A 372 -8.06 49.02 16.88
C VAL A 372 -8.41 49.42 18.31
N VAL A 373 -7.42 49.61 19.19
CA VAL A 373 -7.65 50.08 20.57
C VAL A 373 -8.34 51.45 20.58
N GLY A 374 -7.93 52.36 19.68
CA GLY A 374 -8.58 53.67 19.50
C GLY A 374 -10.03 53.60 19.05
N GLN A 375 -10.45 52.50 18.39
CA GLN A 375 -11.84 52.31 17.95
C GLN A 375 -12.77 51.75 19.05
N ILE A 376 -12.23 51.00 20.01
CA ILE A 376 -13.03 50.26 20.98
C ILE A 376 -13.14 51.02 22.33
N GLU A 377 -12.19 51.90 22.67
CA GLU A 377 -12.19 52.78 23.86
C GLU A 377 -12.57 52.08 25.20
N ILE A 378 -11.91 50.97 25.53
CA ILE A 378 -12.22 50.15 26.74
C ILE A 378 -11.15 50.22 27.85
N SER A 379 -10.30 51.25 27.83
CA SER A 379 -9.10 51.34 28.67
C SER A 379 -9.35 51.43 30.19
N GLY A 380 -10.59 51.64 30.65
CA GLY A 380 -10.97 51.68 32.07
C GLY A 380 -11.80 50.49 32.57
N LEU A 381 -12.13 49.52 31.71
CA LEU A 381 -13.00 48.40 32.07
C LEU A 381 -12.28 47.28 32.82
N SER A 382 -13.04 46.44 33.54
CA SER A 382 -12.52 45.21 34.14
C SER A 382 -11.98 44.26 33.06
N ALA A 383 -11.10 43.33 33.42
CA ALA A 383 -10.55 42.36 32.45
C ALA A 383 -11.66 41.52 31.77
N GLY A 384 -12.69 41.12 32.53
CA GLY A 384 -13.86 40.41 31.99
C GLY A 384 -14.65 41.25 31.00
N ASP A 385 -14.88 42.53 31.32
CA ASP A 385 -15.61 43.45 30.44
C ASP A 385 -14.81 43.79 29.17
N LYS A 386 -13.48 43.92 29.28
CA LYS A 386 -12.58 44.07 28.12
C LYS A 386 -12.68 42.88 27.18
N ILE A 387 -12.67 41.66 27.72
CA ILE A 387 -12.84 40.42 26.94
C ILE A 387 -14.21 40.40 26.25
N ALA A 388 -15.29 40.77 26.97
CA ALA A 388 -16.63 40.82 26.42
C ALA A 388 -16.76 41.85 25.29
N ALA A 389 -16.17 43.03 25.46
CA ALA A 389 -16.15 44.08 24.45
C ALA A 389 -15.38 43.66 23.19
N LEU A 390 -14.22 43.01 23.34
CA LEU A 390 -13.45 42.45 22.21
C LEU A 390 -14.26 41.39 21.45
N LYS A 391 -14.94 40.47 22.15
CA LYS A 391 -15.83 39.50 21.51
C LYS A 391 -16.93 40.18 20.71
N LYS A 392 -17.57 41.20 21.28
CA LYS A 392 -18.62 41.97 20.61
C LYS A 392 -18.11 42.70 19.37
N TYR A 393 -16.92 43.29 19.43
CA TYR A 393 -16.27 43.96 18.31
C TYR A 393 -16.06 43.01 17.12
N PHE A 394 -15.42 41.86 17.35
CA PHE A 394 -15.21 40.87 16.30
C PHE A 394 -16.51 40.27 15.76
N GLN A 395 -17.52 40.04 16.62
CA GLN A 395 -18.82 39.54 16.17
C GLN A 395 -19.61 40.53 15.31
N LYS A 396 -19.46 41.83 15.57
CA LYS A 396 -20.22 42.88 14.87
C LYS A 396 -19.57 43.27 13.54
N ASP A 397 -18.25 43.48 13.55
CA ASP A 397 -17.56 44.16 12.46
C ASP A 397 -16.76 43.21 11.56
N PHE A 398 -16.67 41.91 11.91
CA PHE A 398 -15.88 40.93 11.17
C PHE A 398 -16.71 39.72 10.70
N SER A 399 -16.19 39.02 9.68
CA SER A 399 -16.83 37.81 9.10
C SER A 399 -15.85 36.65 8.94
N TYR A 400 -16.32 35.40 9.07
CA TYR A 400 -15.45 34.24 8.84
C TYR A 400 -15.28 33.93 7.35
N SER A 401 -14.03 33.73 6.89
CA SER A 401 -13.72 33.35 5.50
C SER A 401 -12.49 32.46 5.41
N LEU A 402 -12.57 31.44 4.54
CA LEU A 402 -11.48 30.50 4.22
C LEU A 402 -10.77 30.86 2.89
N GLY A 403 -11.09 32.02 2.30
CA GLY A 403 -10.47 32.49 1.06
C GLY A 403 -9.04 33.00 1.27
N PHE A 404 -8.23 33.00 0.20
CA PHE A 404 -6.88 33.55 0.23
C PHE A 404 -6.89 35.03 0.62
N LEU A 405 -5.93 35.44 1.45
CA LEU A 405 -5.65 36.85 1.70
C LEU A 405 -4.63 37.33 0.66
N ASP A 406 -5.03 38.30 -0.16
CA ASP A 406 -4.10 39.03 -1.03
C ASP A 406 -3.09 39.80 -0.17
N LYS A 407 -1.89 40.05 -0.71
CA LYS A 407 -0.98 41.04 -0.10
C LYS A 407 -1.69 42.40 -0.12
N GLY A 408 -2.19 42.83 1.04
CA GLY A 408 -2.86 44.11 1.17
C GLY A 408 -1.89 45.28 1.37
N ASP A 409 -2.45 46.45 1.69
CA ASP A 409 -1.74 47.74 1.71
C ASP A 409 -0.93 47.97 3.00
N TYR A 410 -1.14 47.14 4.03
CA TYR A 410 -0.42 47.24 5.31
C TYR A 410 0.78 46.28 5.37
N ASP A 411 1.80 46.69 6.13
CA ASP A 411 3.10 45.98 6.27
C ASP A 411 2.97 44.56 6.81
N THR A 412 1.89 44.25 7.55
CA THR A 412 1.66 42.92 8.12
C THR A 412 0.32 42.32 7.67
N PRO A 413 0.25 40.99 7.49
CA PRO A 413 -1.01 40.30 7.21
C PRO A 413 -2.07 40.50 8.31
N LEU A 414 -1.64 40.61 9.57
CA LEU A 414 -2.52 40.88 10.70
C LEU A 414 -3.12 42.29 10.63
N GLY A 415 -2.32 43.30 10.26
CA GLY A 415 -2.80 44.67 10.05
C GLY A 415 -3.84 44.76 8.92
N ASN A 416 -3.60 44.06 7.80
CA ASN A 416 -4.57 43.94 6.71
C ASN A 416 -5.89 43.30 7.15
N PHE A 417 -5.82 42.27 7.99
CA PHE A 417 -7.01 41.62 8.57
C PHE A 417 -7.80 42.57 9.46
N LEU A 418 -7.12 43.26 10.39
CA LEU A 418 -7.76 44.14 11.39
C LEU A 418 -8.38 45.41 10.79
N LEU A 419 -7.65 46.10 9.91
CA LEU A 419 -8.00 47.44 9.48
C LEU A 419 -8.72 47.50 8.13
N LYS A 420 -8.45 46.56 7.22
CA LYS A 420 -8.98 46.59 5.84
C LYS A 420 -10.02 45.51 5.57
N ARG A 421 -9.62 44.23 5.67
CA ARG A 421 -10.46 43.11 5.19
C ARG A 421 -11.59 42.79 6.17
N LYS A 422 -11.34 42.89 7.48
CA LYS A 422 -12.26 42.46 8.54
C LYS A 422 -12.87 41.06 8.31
N SER A 423 -12.08 40.18 7.69
CA SER A 423 -12.50 38.83 7.35
C SER A 423 -11.29 37.90 7.29
N GLY A 424 -11.41 36.72 7.89
CA GLY A 424 -10.33 35.75 8.02
C GLY A 424 -10.80 34.46 8.68
N PHE A 425 -9.88 33.59 9.07
CA PHE A 425 -10.17 32.34 9.78
C PHE A 425 -9.59 32.35 11.20
N CYS A 426 -9.86 31.29 11.98
CA CYS A 426 -9.65 31.23 13.42
C CYS A 426 -8.25 31.69 13.89
N GLU A 427 -7.19 31.39 13.16
CA GLU A 427 -5.81 31.77 13.54
C GLU A 427 -5.61 33.31 13.56
N TYR A 428 -6.29 34.06 12.69
CA TYR A 428 -6.24 35.52 12.66
C TYR A 428 -6.94 36.12 13.88
N TYR A 429 -8.15 35.66 14.17
CA TYR A 429 -8.92 36.11 15.33
C TYR A 429 -8.19 35.80 16.64
N ALA A 430 -7.67 34.58 16.79
CA ALA A 430 -6.91 34.17 17.95
C ALA A 430 -5.62 34.99 18.12
N THR A 431 -4.88 35.25 17.03
CA THR A 431 -3.68 36.09 17.06
C THR A 431 -3.99 37.53 17.44
N ALA A 432 -4.97 38.14 16.76
CA ALA A 432 -5.42 39.50 17.04
C ALA A 432 -5.87 39.66 18.49
N THR A 433 -6.68 38.72 18.98
CA THR A 433 -7.21 38.74 20.34
C THR A 433 -6.10 38.62 21.37
N ALA A 434 -5.17 37.69 21.18
CA ALA A 434 -4.04 37.55 22.09
C ALA A 434 -3.24 38.86 22.17
N LEU A 435 -2.91 39.48 21.04
CA LEU A 435 -2.11 40.71 21.03
C LEU A 435 -2.87 41.95 21.52
N LEU A 436 -4.17 42.08 21.24
CA LEU A 436 -5.01 43.16 21.76
C LEU A 436 -5.14 43.09 23.28
N LEU A 437 -5.30 41.89 23.85
CA LEU A 437 -5.32 41.71 25.31
C LEU A 437 -4.00 42.16 25.95
N ARG A 438 -2.86 41.93 25.29
CA ARG A 438 -1.55 42.39 25.77
C ARG A 438 -1.43 43.91 25.79
N LEU A 439 -2.04 44.62 24.84
CA LEU A 439 -2.08 46.09 24.86
C LEU A 439 -2.86 46.64 26.04
N TYR A 440 -3.78 45.86 26.61
CA TYR A 440 -4.52 46.20 27.81
C TYR A 440 -3.90 45.63 29.10
N ASP A 441 -2.61 45.25 29.05
CA ASP A 441 -1.84 44.64 30.15
C ASP A 441 -2.43 43.34 30.69
N ILE A 442 -3.21 42.61 29.88
CA ILE A 442 -3.73 41.29 30.22
C ILE A 442 -2.81 40.23 29.62
N PRO A 443 -2.10 39.42 30.43
CA PRO A 443 -1.24 38.37 29.90
C PRO A 443 -2.07 37.38 29.09
N SER A 444 -1.62 37.08 27.88
CA SER A 444 -2.36 36.22 26.96
C SER A 444 -1.46 35.18 26.28
N ARG A 445 -2.07 34.14 25.72
CA ARG A 445 -1.38 33.13 24.89
C ARG A 445 -2.25 32.66 23.74
N TYR A 446 -1.60 32.27 22.65
CA TYR A 446 -2.25 31.67 21.50
C TYR A 446 -2.39 30.17 21.71
N VAL A 447 -3.54 29.59 21.37
CA VAL A 447 -3.87 28.19 21.63
C VAL A 447 -4.38 27.55 20.36
N VAL A 448 -3.96 26.31 20.12
CA VAL A 448 -4.45 25.46 19.02
C VAL A 448 -5.00 24.16 19.57
N GLY A 449 -5.98 23.62 18.86
CA GLY A 449 -6.59 22.35 19.18
C GLY A 449 -7.77 22.07 18.27
N TYR A 450 -8.85 21.55 18.86
CA TYR A 450 -10.01 21.11 18.08
C TYR A 450 -11.33 21.56 18.70
N ALA A 451 -12.29 21.88 17.82
CA ALA A 451 -13.68 22.10 18.18
C ALA A 451 -14.47 20.77 18.14
N VAL A 452 -15.23 20.49 19.21
CA VAL A 452 -16.01 19.26 19.38
C VAL A 452 -17.50 19.59 19.26
N ILE A 453 -17.96 19.78 18.02
CA ILE A 453 -19.30 20.30 17.72
C ILE A 453 -20.19 19.32 16.95
N GLU A 454 -19.61 18.38 16.19
CA GLU A 454 -20.36 17.49 15.30
C GLU A 454 -20.78 16.21 16.04
N LYS A 455 -22.09 15.94 16.09
CA LYS A 455 -22.63 14.65 16.56
C LYS A 455 -22.64 13.65 15.43
N SER A 456 -22.16 12.44 15.67
CA SER A 456 -22.26 11.37 14.68
C SER A 456 -23.70 10.88 14.54
N TRP A 457 -24.08 10.56 13.31
CA TRP A 457 -25.37 9.94 13.01
C TRP A 457 -25.34 8.40 13.14
N LEU A 458 -24.14 7.80 13.18
CA LEU A 458 -23.93 6.34 13.30
C LEU A 458 -23.67 5.88 14.74
N GLU A 459 -23.12 6.75 15.57
CA GLU A 459 -22.70 6.44 16.94
C GLU A 459 -23.17 7.52 17.92
N LYS A 460 -23.46 7.14 19.17
CA LYS A 460 -23.85 8.09 20.23
C LYS A 460 -22.64 8.86 20.78
N LYS A 461 -21.82 9.42 19.90
CA LYS A 461 -20.57 10.15 20.19
C LYS A 461 -20.48 11.40 19.31
N TYR A 462 -19.67 12.34 19.76
CA TYR A 462 -19.20 13.45 18.93
C TYR A 462 -18.02 13.00 18.08
N VAL A 463 -17.96 13.44 16.83
CA VAL A 463 -16.85 13.20 15.92
C VAL A 463 -16.09 14.50 15.68
N VAL A 464 -14.76 14.43 15.79
CA VAL A 464 -13.88 15.54 15.47
C VAL A 464 -13.13 15.19 14.21
N ARG A 465 -13.24 16.06 13.21
CA ARG A 465 -12.57 15.91 11.93
C ARG A 465 -11.40 16.85 11.82
N LYS A 466 -10.49 16.60 10.87
CA LYS A 466 -9.37 17.51 10.58
C LYS A 466 -9.83 18.94 10.32
N ARG A 467 -10.99 19.13 9.67
CA ARG A 467 -11.58 20.46 9.46
C ARG A 467 -11.99 21.19 10.76
N HIS A 468 -12.21 20.47 11.85
CA HIS A 468 -12.53 21.07 13.16
C HIS A 468 -11.29 21.57 13.92
N ALA A 469 -10.09 21.52 13.31
CA ALA A 469 -8.93 22.20 13.87
C ALA A 469 -9.25 23.68 14.12
N HIS A 470 -8.99 24.17 15.33
CA HIS A 470 -9.41 25.49 15.77
C HIS A 470 -8.32 26.18 16.57
N ALA A 471 -8.32 27.51 16.55
CA ALA A 471 -7.38 28.34 17.29
C ALA A 471 -8.15 29.40 18.07
N TRP A 472 -7.69 29.70 19.29
CA TRP A 472 -8.27 30.71 20.18
C TRP A 472 -7.17 31.36 21.04
N ALA A 473 -7.53 32.38 21.81
CA ALA A 473 -6.65 32.98 22.81
C ALA A 473 -7.02 32.52 24.23
N GLU A 474 -6.05 32.43 25.12
CA GLU A 474 -6.30 32.34 26.56
C GLU A 474 -5.78 33.61 27.24
N ALA A 475 -6.56 34.15 28.18
CA ALA A 475 -6.24 35.36 28.94
C ALA A 475 -6.07 35.01 30.42
N PHE A 476 -5.05 35.54 31.07
CA PHE A 476 -4.85 35.33 32.50
C PHE A 476 -5.60 36.40 33.31
N VAL A 477 -6.70 36.00 33.94
CA VAL A 477 -7.62 36.87 34.69
C VAL A 477 -7.92 36.20 36.03
N ASP A 478 -7.90 36.97 37.13
CA ASP A 478 -8.21 36.46 38.49
C ASP A 478 -7.44 35.19 38.86
N HIS A 479 -6.14 35.17 38.55
CA HIS A 479 -5.22 34.06 38.78
C HIS A 479 -5.54 32.76 38.02
N GLN A 480 -6.34 32.82 36.95
CA GLN A 480 -6.70 31.67 36.11
C GLN A 480 -6.54 32.02 34.63
N TRP A 481 -6.24 31.02 33.79
CA TRP A 481 -6.36 31.20 32.34
C TRP A 481 -7.80 30.95 31.91
N VAL A 482 -8.37 31.93 31.24
CA VAL A 482 -9.74 31.90 30.72
C VAL A 482 -9.69 31.80 29.20
N VAL A 483 -10.52 30.92 28.65
CA VAL A 483 -10.66 30.75 27.19
C VAL A 483 -11.36 31.98 26.58
N VAL A 484 -10.69 32.60 25.61
CA VAL A 484 -11.17 33.73 24.84
C VAL A 484 -11.16 33.39 23.35
N ASP A 485 -12.29 32.89 22.88
CA ASP A 485 -12.58 32.73 21.45
C ASP A 485 -13.43 33.91 20.96
N THR A 486 -12.91 34.63 19.98
CA THR A 486 -13.55 35.79 19.32
C THR A 486 -13.95 35.48 17.89
N THR A 487 -13.80 34.23 17.45
CA THR A 487 -14.20 33.80 16.10
C THR A 487 -15.72 33.94 15.95
N PRO A 488 -16.23 34.64 14.92
CA PRO A 488 -17.67 34.84 14.73
C PRO A 488 -18.43 33.52 14.53
N ALA A 489 -19.63 33.38 15.13
CA ALA A 489 -20.35 32.10 15.22
C ALA A 489 -20.78 31.47 13.88
N ASP A 490 -20.78 32.26 12.79
CA ASP A 490 -21.10 31.81 11.43
C ASP A 490 -20.09 30.79 10.85
N TRP A 491 -18.93 30.63 11.50
CA TRP A 491 -17.92 29.65 11.11
C TRP A 491 -18.46 28.21 11.11
N MET A 492 -19.36 27.88 12.06
CA MET A 492 -19.91 26.52 12.20
C MET A 492 -20.83 26.17 11.02
N GLU A 493 -21.70 27.10 10.61
CA GLU A 493 -22.60 26.91 9.47
C GLU A 493 -21.81 26.79 8.15
N LYS A 494 -20.79 27.63 7.97
CA LYS A 494 -19.90 27.59 6.79
C LYS A 494 -19.07 26.31 6.69
N ASP A 495 -18.69 25.71 7.82
CA ASP A 495 -18.03 24.40 7.84
C ASP A 495 -19.00 23.26 7.51
N MET A 496 -20.29 23.37 7.90
CA MET A 496 -21.35 22.40 7.58
C MET A 496 -21.80 22.45 6.11
N GLU A 497 -21.81 23.63 5.47
CA GLU A 497 -22.13 23.80 4.04
C GLU A 497 -21.13 23.08 3.10
N LYS A 498 -19.92 22.75 3.57
CA LYS A 498 -18.89 22.04 2.80
C LYS A 498 -18.98 20.51 2.87
N THR A 499 -20.01 19.96 3.51
CA THR A 499 -20.23 18.52 3.57
C THR A 499 -20.39 17.92 2.16
N SER A 500 -19.68 16.83 1.89
CA SER A 500 -19.78 16.13 0.61
C SER A 500 -21.00 15.21 0.61
N GLY A 501 -21.74 15.12 -0.50
CA GLY A 501 -22.86 14.16 -0.64
C GLY A 501 -22.47 12.68 -0.41
N PHE A 502 -21.16 12.36 -0.42
CA PHE A 502 -20.63 11.02 -0.13
C PHE A 502 -20.16 10.82 1.32
N GLU A 503 -20.26 11.83 2.19
CA GLU A 503 -19.70 11.82 3.54
C GLU A 503 -20.31 10.73 4.43
N GLY A 504 -21.62 10.45 4.32
CA GLY A 504 -22.25 9.35 5.06
C GLY A 504 -21.63 7.97 4.76
N ILE A 505 -21.29 7.69 3.50
CA ILE A 505 -20.60 6.43 3.14
C ILE A 505 -19.19 6.42 3.71
N GLN A 506 -18.47 7.54 3.65
CA GLN A 506 -17.13 7.67 4.22
C GLN A 506 -17.14 7.49 5.74
N ASP A 507 -18.16 7.98 6.43
CA ASP A 507 -18.34 7.83 7.88
C ASP A 507 -18.58 6.38 8.27
N LEU A 508 -19.38 5.65 7.50
CA LEU A 508 -19.57 4.22 7.71
C LEU A 508 -18.23 3.46 7.60
N PHE A 509 -17.46 3.71 6.54
CA PHE A 509 -16.14 3.10 6.38
C PHE A 509 -15.14 3.56 7.45
N SER A 510 -15.23 4.81 7.90
CA SER A 510 -14.42 5.35 9.00
C SER A 510 -14.74 4.65 10.31
N LEU A 511 -16.01 4.42 10.62
CA LEU A 511 -16.46 3.69 11.79
C LEU A 511 -16.02 2.23 11.75
N LEU A 512 -16.21 1.55 10.61
CA LEU A 512 -15.75 0.16 10.44
C LEU A 512 -14.24 0.04 10.63
N ARG A 513 -13.46 0.94 10.02
CA ARG A 513 -12.01 0.99 10.18
C ARG A 513 -11.60 1.28 11.63
N HIS A 514 -12.32 2.19 12.29
CA HIS A 514 -12.05 2.57 13.68
C HIS A 514 -12.31 1.42 14.65
N GLN A 515 -13.45 0.75 14.52
CA GLN A 515 -13.79 -0.44 15.32
C GLN A 515 -12.74 -1.55 15.13
N TYR A 516 -12.33 -1.79 13.89
CA TYR A 516 -11.25 -2.73 13.60
C TYR A 516 -9.92 -2.34 14.27
N ARG A 517 -9.57 -1.04 14.30
CA ARG A 517 -8.35 -0.57 14.98
C ARG A 517 -8.42 -0.67 16.50
N LEU A 518 -9.55 -0.33 17.12
CA LEU A 518 -9.76 -0.50 18.56
C LEU A 518 -9.67 -1.98 18.96
N PHE A 519 -10.27 -2.86 18.16
CA PHE A 519 -10.12 -4.31 18.32
C PHE A 519 -8.64 -4.74 18.29
N ARG A 520 -7.88 -4.31 17.28
CA ARG A 520 -6.45 -4.65 17.11
C ARG A 520 -5.60 -4.26 18.33
N ILE A 521 -5.99 -3.20 19.04
CA ILE A 521 -5.28 -2.65 20.19
C ILE A 521 -5.74 -3.30 21.52
N GLY A 522 -6.76 -4.18 21.47
CA GLY A 522 -7.32 -4.83 22.67
C GLY A 522 -8.28 -3.93 23.45
N SER A 523 -8.76 -2.84 22.85
CA SER A 523 -9.63 -1.84 23.48
C SER A 523 -11.06 -1.80 22.88
N GLY A 524 -11.39 -2.67 21.92
CA GLY A 524 -12.70 -2.74 21.25
C GLY A 524 -13.40 -4.10 21.43
N SER A 525 -14.68 -4.20 21.06
CA SER A 525 -15.43 -5.46 21.06
C SER A 525 -14.88 -6.42 20.00
N ASP A 526 -14.66 -7.69 20.36
CA ASP A 526 -14.17 -8.72 19.44
C ASP A 526 -15.26 -9.15 18.44
N ASN A 527 -15.33 -8.42 17.32
CA ASN A 527 -16.23 -8.71 16.20
C ASN A 527 -15.48 -9.39 15.03
N THR A 528 -14.25 -9.87 15.24
CA THR A 528 -13.45 -10.49 14.17
C THR A 528 -14.13 -11.69 13.56
N LEU A 529 -14.79 -12.49 14.39
CA LEU A 529 -15.57 -13.64 13.96
C LEU A 529 -16.70 -13.21 13.02
N ILE A 530 -17.44 -12.15 13.36
CA ILE A 530 -18.54 -11.65 12.52
C ILE A 530 -18.01 -11.14 11.18
N PHE A 531 -16.96 -10.32 11.16
CA PHE A 531 -16.39 -9.81 9.92
C PHE A 531 -15.77 -10.92 9.06
N SER A 532 -15.10 -11.88 9.69
CA SER A 532 -14.56 -13.05 8.99
C SER A 532 -15.67 -13.90 8.40
N ILE A 533 -16.78 -14.11 9.13
CA ILE A 533 -17.97 -14.81 8.62
C ILE A 533 -18.54 -14.07 7.41
N ILE A 534 -18.71 -12.75 7.46
CA ILE A 534 -19.23 -11.97 6.33
C ILE A 534 -18.34 -12.15 5.09
N VAL A 535 -17.02 -12.02 5.25
CA VAL A 535 -16.06 -12.18 4.14
C VAL A 535 -16.10 -13.62 3.60
N ILE A 536 -16.15 -14.63 4.46
CA ILE A 536 -16.24 -16.05 4.08
C ILE A 536 -17.55 -16.31 3.32
N VAL A 537 -18.70 -15.85 3.82
CA VAL A 537 -20.00 -16.04 3.20
C VAL A 537 -20.05 -15.35 1.83
N LEU A 538 -19.58 -14.11 1.73
CA LEU A 538 -19.57 -13.36 0.49
C LEU A 538 -18.62 -13.97 -0.55
N THR A 539 -17.42 -14.37 -0.14
CA THR A 539 -16.45 -15.05 -1.01
C THR A 539 -17.01 -16.39 -1.47
N SER A 540 -17.58 -17.19 -0.56
CA SER A 540 -18.18 -18.48 -0.88
C SER A 540 -19.38 -18.35 -1.83
N PHE A 541 -20.24 -17.36 -1.62
CA PHE A 541 -21.37 -17.07 -2.51
C PHE A 541 -20.90 -16.73 -3.93
N LEU A 542 -19.91 -15.84 -4.06
CA LEU A 542 -19.36 -15.46 -5.36
C LEU A 542 -18.64 -16.62 -6.05
N VAL A 543 -17.88 -17.42 -5.29
CA VAL A 543 -17.24 -18.66 -5.73
C VAL A 543 -18.29 -19.64 -6.27
N LEU A 544 -19.33 -19.94 -5.51
CA LEU A 544 -20.42 -20.85 -5.90
C LEU A 544 -21.16 -20.35 -7.14
N ARG A 545 -21.38 -19.04 -7.25
CA ARG A 545 -22.03 -18.41 -8.42
C ARG A 545 -21.24 -18.63 -9.70
N ILE A 546 -19.90 -18.58 -9.63
CA ILE A 546 -19.03 -18.83 -10.79
C ILE A 546 -18.92 -20.33 -11.07
N TYR A 547 -18.71 -21.14 -10.03
CA TYR A 547 -18.59 -22.60 -10.14
C TYR A 547 -19.82 -23.24 -10.81
N ARG A 548 -21.03 -22.85 -10.40
CA ARG A 548 -22.29 -23.34 -11.01
C ARG A 548 -22.46 -22.99 -12.49
N ARG A 549 -21.68 -22.04 -13.02
CA ARG A 549 -21.69 -21.63 -14.43
C ARG A 549 -20.61 -22.32 -15.27
N MET A 550 -19.77 -23.16 -14.65
CA MET A 550 -18.78 -23.96 -15.35
C MET A 550 -19.45 -25.22 -15.90
N LYS A 551 -19.49 -25.38 -17.23
CA LYS A 551 -19.97 -26.60 -17.89
C LYS A 551 -18.75 -27.37 -18.40
N ILE A 552 -18.08 -28.09 -17.51
CA ILE A 552 -16.89 -28.88 -17.87
C ILE A 552 -17.35 -30.16 -18.57
N LYS A 553 -16.92 -30.35 -19.83
CA LYS A 553 -17.14 -31.61 -20.54
C LYS A 553 -15.98 -32.56 -20.24
N GLN A 554 -16.30 -33.81 -19.90
CA GLN A 554 -15.30 -34.86 -19.84
C GLN A 554 -14.87 -35.19 -21.27
N ALA A 555 -13.57 -35.35 -21.51
CA ALA A 555 -13.09 -35.75 -22.83
C ALA A 555 -13.61 -37.15 -23.15
N GLU A 556 -14.34 -37.32 -24.25
CA GLU A 556 -14.70 -38.65 -24.75
C GLU A 556 -13.42 -39.39 -25.13
N ARG A 557 -13.32 -40.66 -24.73
CA ARG A 557 -12.19 -41.54 -25.05
C ARG A 557 -12.28 -41.94 -26.52
N GLY A 558 -11.99 -41.01 -27.43
CA GLY A 558 -12.15 -41.21 -28.86
C GLY A 558 -11.22 -40.34 -29.69
N LYS A 559 -10.20 -40.98 -30.27
CA LYS A 559 -9.63 -40.76 -31.62
C LYS A 559 -9.38 -39.34 -32.16
N ASP A 560 -9.36 -38.29 -31.35
CA ASP A 560 -8.67 -37.07 -31.75
C ASP A 560 -7.17 -37.37 -31.66
N ILE A 561 -6.64 -37.85 -32.79
CA ILE A 561 -5.23 -37.88 -33.09
C ILE A 561 -4.70 -36.52 -32.67
N VAL A 562 -3.98 -36.49 -31.55
CA VAL A 562 -3.08 -35.41 -31.20
C VAL A 562 -2.34 -35.10 -32.49
N LYS A 563 -2.64 -33.97 -33.14
CA LYS A 563 -1.87 -33.52 -34.29
C LYS A 563 -0.44 -33.40 -33.77
N ARG A 564 0.37 -34.44 -34.04
CA ARG A 564 1.82 -34.40 -33.89
C ARG A 564 2.23 -33.11 -34.56
N ARG A 565 2.92 -32.23 -33.83
CA ARG A 565 3.43 -30.94 -34.30
C ARG A 565 3.71 -30.99 -35.80
N SER A 566 2.81 -30.46 -36.62
CA SER A 566 3.17 -30.09 -37.98
C SER A 566 3.88 -28.75 -37.81
N PHE A 567 5.19 -28.80 -37.79
CA PHE A 567 5.93 -27.60 -38.17
C PHE A 567 5.50 -27.30 -39.60
N ASP A 568 5.11 -26.06 -39.91
CA ASP A 568 5.00 -25.65 -41.30
C ASP A 568 6.33 -26.00 -41.96
N ARG A 569 6.30 -26.95 -42.88
CA ARG A 569 7.49 -27.38 -43.58
C ARG A 569 7.94 -26.16 -44.38
N ILE A 570 9.00 -25.48 -43.95
CA ILE A 570 9.56 -24.35 -44.70
C ILE A 570 10.00 -24.93 -46.05
N THR A 571 9.23 -24.63 -47.10
CA THR A 571 9.47 -25.11 -48.46
C THR A 571 10.46 -24.17 -49.15
N SER A 572 11.69 -24.63 -49.32
CA SER A 572 12.67 -24.03 -50.25
C SER A 572 12.44 -24.57 -51.67
N PRO A 573 12.84 -23.86 -52.74
CA PRO A 573 12.80 -24.36 -54.11
C PRO A 573 13.50 -25.72 -54.33
N PHE A 574 14.42 -26.11 -53.44
CA PHE A 574 15.14 -27.39 -53.47
C PHE A 574 14.38 -28.54 -52.76
N THR A 575 13.31 -28.23 -52.02
CA THR A 575 12.53 -29.23 -51.26
C THR A 575 11.90 -30.32 -52.14
N PRO A 576 11.35 -30.01 -53.33
CA PRO A 576 10.81 -31.03 -54.23
C PRO A 576 11.84 -32.07 -54.69
N ILE A 577 13.10 -31.66 -54.84
CA ILE A 577 14.22 -32.57 -55.16
C ILE A 577 14.43 -33.55 -54.00
N LEU A 578 14.49 -33.05 -52.76
CA LEU A 578 14.64 -33.91 -51.58
C LEU A 578 13.45 -34.87 -51.40
N ASP A 579 12.24 -34.43 -51.74
CA ASP A 579 11.05 -35.27 -51.71
C ASP A 579 11.14 -36.43 -52.69
N LEU A 580 11.57 -36.16 -53.93
CA LEU A 580 11.81 -37.21 -54.92
C LEU A 580 12.91 -38.17 -54.50
N LEU A 581 14.03 -37.66 -53.97
CA LEU A 581 15.13 -38.51 -53.50
C LEU A 581 14.70 -39.41 -52.33
N SER A 582 13.82 -38.91 -51.45
CA SER A 582 13.29 -39.70 -50.33
C SER A 582 12.34 -40.82 -50.75
N GLN A 583 11.84 -40.80 -51.99
CA GLN A 583 11.01 -41.85 -52.57
C GLN A 583 11.84 -42.96 -53.24
N SER A 584 13.16 -42.79 -53.38
CA SER A 584 14.04 -43.80 -53.95
C SER A 584 14.28 -44.97 -52.98
N ASP A 585 14.47 -46.17 -53.52
CA ASP A 585 14.74 -47.39 -52.74
C ASP A 585 16.14 -47.40 -52.08
N VAL A 586 16.99 -46.42 -52.41
CA VAL A 586 18.36 -46.32 -51.92
C VAL A 586 18.40 -45.38 -50.71
N VAL A 587 18.57 -45.95 -49.53
CA VAL A 587 18.67 -45.17 -48.28
C VAL A 587 20.06 -44.55 -48.13
N ARG A 588 20.11 -43.31 -47.61
CA ARG A 588 21.35 -42.62 -47.24
C ARG A 588 22.00 -43.26 -46.03
N VAL A 589 23.29 -43.56 -46.11
CA VAL A 589 24.06 -44.18 -45.02
C VAL A 589 24.55 -43.11 -44.04
N GLU A 590 24.76 -43.51 -42.78
CA GLU A 590 25.28 -42.63 -41.73
C GLU A 590 26.70 -42.15 -42.11
N ASN A 591 26.95 -40.84 -42.06
CA ASN A 591 28.18 -40.14 -42.51
C ASN A 591 28.41 -40.02 -44.03
N GLU A 592 27.43 -40.36 -44.85
CA GLU A 592 27.49 -40.13 -46.30
C GLU A 592 27.09 -38.69 -46.64
N SER A 593 27.78 -38.03 -47.58
CA SER A 593 27.34 -36.71 -48.07
C SER A 593 26.06 -36.82 -48.90
N ILE A 594 25.30 -35.73 -49.04
CA ILE A 594 24.08 -35.79 -49.87
C ILE A 594 24.43 -36.05 -51.35
N VAL A 595 25.57 -35.55 -51.83
CA VAL A 595 26.03 -35.71 -53.21
C VAL A 595 26.42 -37.17 -53.48
N ASP A 596 27.14 -37.78 -52.54
CA ASP A 596 27.54 -39.19 -52.64
C ASP A 596 26.33 -40.12 -52.59
N TRP A 597 25.35 -39.80 -51.74
CA TRP A 597 24.09 -40.55 -51.69
C TRP A 597 23.32 -40.47 -53.03
N VAL A 598 23.17 -39.26 -53.58
CA VAL A 598 22.43 -39.03 -54.82
C VAL A 598 23.09 -39.74 -56.01
N THR A 599 24.42 -39.79 -56.03
CA THR A 599 25.20 -40.52 -57.06
C THR A 599 24.84 -42.02 -57.12
N ARG A 600 24.42 -42.62 -56.00
CA ARG A 600 24.06 -44.05 -55.93
C ARG A 600 22.63 -44.34 -56.42
N ILE A 601 21.81 -43.32 -56.65
CA ILE A 601 20.45 -43.46 -57.11
C ILE A 601 20.46 -43.46 -58.64
N GLN A 602 20.10 -44.57 -59.29
CA GLN A 602 19.79 -44.57 -60.73
C GLN A 602 18.38 -43.95 -60.89
N PRO A 603 18.20 -42.81 -61.58
CA PRO A 603 18.94 -42.28 -62.74
C PRO A 603 19.84 -41.04 -62.47
N TRP A 604 20.10 -40.69 -61.21
CA TRP A 604 20.94 -39.55 -60.79
C TRP A 604 22.44 -39.84 -60.79
N ASN A 605 22.95 -40.71 -61.67
CA ASN A 605 24.40 -40.90 -61.77
C ASN A 605 25.09 -39.82 -62.64
N ASP A 606 24.32 -39.13 -63.50
CA ASP A 606 24.82 -38.15 -64.46
C ASP A 606 24.25 -36.74 -64.19
N PHE A 607 24.77 -36.10 -63.14
CA PHE A 607 24.46 -34.70 -62.79
C PHE A 607 25.73 -33.94 -62.42
N ASP A 608 25.71 -32.63 -62.60
CA ASP A 608 26.78 -31.75 -62.13
C ASP A 608 26.82 -31.74 -60.59
N ARG A 609 27.82 -32.43 -60.03
CA ARG A 609 27.99 -32.60 -58.59
C ARG A 609 28.27 -31.29 -57.88
N ASP A 610 29.08 -30.43 -58.48
CA ASP A 610 29.50 -29.16 -57.88
C ASP A 610 28.33 -28.16 -57.89
N GLU A 611 27.54 -28.14 -58.97
CA GLU A 611 26.31 -27.34 -59.04
C GLU A 611 25.29 -27.80 -57.98
N PHE A 612 25.08 -29.12 -57.86
CA PHE A 612 24.13 -29.69 -56.91
C PHE A 612 24.53 -29.46 -55.44
N GLU A 613 25.83 -29.62 -55.12
CA GLU A 613 26.32 -29.34 -53.76
C GLU A 613 26.12 -27.87 -53.39
N ASN A 614 26.41 -26.96 -54.33
CA ASN A 614 26.20 -25.53 -54.11
C ASN A 614 24.72 -25.18 -53.89
N LEU A 615 23.80 -25.78 -54.66
CA LEU A 615 22.36 -25.61 -54.45
C LEU A 615 21.89 -26.16 -53.09
N TYR A 616 22.43 -27.31 -52.67
CA TYR A 616 22.14 -27.86 -51.35
C TYR A 616 22.66 -26.96 -50.22
N ARG A 617 23.84 -26.35 -50.36
CA ARG A 617 24.36 -25.37 -49.40
C ARG A 617 23.47 -24.14 -49.31
N LEU A 618 23.00 -23.60 -50.44
CA LEU A 618 22.04 -22.49 -50.47
C LEU A 618 20.71 -22.88 -49.79
N HIS A 619 20.22 -24.11 -50.01
CA HIS A 619 19.04 -24.64 -49.32
C HIS A 619 19.23 -24.67 -47.79
N LEU A 620 20.40 -25.10 -47.31
CA LEU A 620 20.70 -25.11 -45.88
C LEU A 620 20.81 -23.70 -45.30
N GLN A 621 21.46 -22.77 -46.00
CA GLN A 621 21.55 -21.36 -45.60
C GLN A 621 20.15 -20.74 -45.47
N MET A 622 19.30 -20.90 -46.48
CA MET A 622 17.91 -20.39 -46.43
C MET A 622 17.12 -20.90 -45.22
N ARG A 623 17.44 -22.10 -44.73
CA ARG A 623 16.67 -22.78 -43.68
C ARG A 623 17.23 -22.56 -42.27
N PHE A 624 18.54 -22.40 -42.14
CA PHE A 624 19.23 -22.41 -40.85
C PHE A 624 20.05 -21.15 -40.57
N ASP A 625 20.30 -20.32 -41.57
CA ASP A 625 20.95 -19.02 -41.40
C ASP A 625 19.92 -17.96 -41.00
N PRO A 626 20.08 -17.24 -39.87
CA PRO A 626 19.17 -16.17 -39.46
C PRO A 626 19.10 -14.99 -40.46
N ASP A 627 20.13 -14.78 -41.27
CA ASP A 627 20.18 -13.69 -42.26
C ASP A 627 19.50 -14.04 -43.60
N GLY A 628 19.15 -15.32 -43.80
CA GLY A 628 18.47 -15.81 -45.00
C GLY A 628 19.35 -15.81 -46.27
N LEU A 629 18.72 -15.73 -47.44
CA LEU A 629 19.42 -15.65 -48.74
C LEU A 629 19.19 -14.28 -49.40
N GLY A 630 20.21 -13.76 -50.08
CA GLY A 630 20.06 -12.61 -50.97
C GLY A 630 19.19 -12.91 -52.20
N VAL A 631 18.72 -11.87 -52.90
CA VAL A 631 17.83 -12.00 -54.07
C VAL A 631 18.47 -12.83 -55.20
N GLU A 632 19.74 -12.57 -55.50
CA GLU A 632 20.49 -13.30 -56.54
C GLU A 632 20.70 -14.78 -56.19
N GLN A 633 21.02 -15.07 -54.93
CA GLN A 633 21.20 -16.44 -54.41
C GLN A 633 19.88 -17.21 -54.39
N THR A 634 18.78 -16.54 -54.06
CA THR A 634 17.42 -17.12 -54.07
C THR A 634 17.01 -17.49 -55.50
N GLU A 635 17.27 -16.61 -56.47
CA GLU A 635 16.95 -16.87 -57.86
C GLU A 635 17.84 -17.99 -58.45
N ARG A 636 19.13 -18.02 -58.10
CA ARG A 636 20.04 -19.12 -58.46
C ARG A 636 19.58 -20.44 -57.88
N LEU A 637 19.14 -20.45 -56.61
CA LEU A 637 18.57 -21.64 -55.97
C LEU A 637 17.31 -22.10 -56.69
N ARG A 638 16.43 -21.18 -57.07
CA ARG A 638 15.18 -21.49 -57.80
C ARG A 638 15.45 -22.08 -59.18
N GLN A 639 16.24 -21.40 -60.02
CA GLN A 639 16.53 -21.83 -61.38
C GLN A 639 17.32 -23.14 -61.41
N GLY A 640 18.33 -23.28 -60.55
CA GLY A 640 19.11 -24.51 -60.44
C GLY A 640 18.27 -25.69 -59.95
N SER A 641 17.40 -25.47 -58.95
CA SER A 641 16.48 -26.52 -58.49
C SER A 641 15.48 -26.93 -59.56
N GLU A 642 14.91 -25.98 -60.32
CA GLU A 642 14.00 -26.28 -61.43
C GLU A 642 14.70 -27.05 -62.57
N LYS A 643 15.95 -26.71 -62.89
CA LYS A 643 16.77 -27.42 -63.89
C LYS A 643 16.94 -28.89 -63.50
N HIS A 644 17.41 -29.17 -62.28
CA HIS A 644 17.59 -30.55 -61.81
C HIS A 644 16.27 -31.31 -61.65
N LEU A 645 15.19 -30.63 -61.25
CA LEU A 645 13.85 -31.23 -61.14
C LEU A 645 13.25 -31.60 -62.51
N ARG A 646 13.55 -30.85 -63.58
CA ARG A 646 13.11 -31.18 -64.94
C ARG A 646 13.86 -32.38 -65.52
N THR A 647 15.17 -32.45 -65.32
CA THR A 647 15.99 -33.61 -65.71
C THR A 647 15.45 -34.90 -65.09
N LEU A 648 14.98 -34.80 -63.85
CA LEU A 648 14.35 -35.87 -63.08
C LEU A 648 13.01 -36.38 -63.64
N CYS A 649 12.09 -35.47 -63.96
CA CYS A 649 10.77 -35.87 -64.44
C CYS A 649 10.82 -36.50 -65.85
N HIS A 650 11.83 -36.15 -66.67
CA HIS A 650 12.01 -36.74 -67.99
C HIS A 650 12.60 -38.16 -67.99
N SER A 651 13.47 -38.50 -67.02
CA SER A 651 14.04 -39.85 -66.90
C SER A 651 13.06 -40.89 -66.35
N THR A 652 12.04 -40.47 -65.59
CA THR A 652 10.95 -41.36 -65.12
C THR A 652 9.91 -41.73 -66.19
N THR A 653 9.90 -41.06 -67.35
CA THR A 653 8.91 -41.31 -68.43
C THR A 653 9.38 -42.25 -69.54
N THR A 654 10.63 -42.74 -69.51
CA THR A 654 11.21 -43.56 -70.60
C THR A 654 11.25 -45.07 -70.33
N GLU A 655 10.78 -45.54 -69.16
CA GLU A 655 10.64 -46.97 -68.82
C GLU A 655 9.22 -47.28 -68.32
N ALA A 656 8.21 -47.08 -69.17
CA ALA A 656 6.84 -47.58 -68.95
C ALA A 656 6.42 -48.51 -70.08
#